data_AF-A0A841RD58-F1
#
_entry.id   AF-A0A841RD58-F1
#
_cell.length_a   1.000
_cell.length_b   1.000
_cell.length_c   1.000
_cell.angle_alpha   90.00
_cell.angle_beta   90.00
_cell.angle_gamma   90.00
#
_symmetry.space_group_name_H-M   'P 1'
#
loop_
_entity.id
_entity.type
_entity.pdbx_description
1 polymer ?
#
loop_
_entity_poly.entity_id
_entity_poly.type
_entity_poly.pdbx_seq_one_letter_code
_entity_poly.pdbx_strand_id
1 'polypeptide(L)'
;MTAGLNMKRNSRIFHIANECYIIYLGIKSDEEKPFLRVGNTENIDDRILDVISNTVISARFTGNPLYELKLDKKREISYIGDTAVIGRMKTYLDSFELPSEGAQDYHKIKDREQRDVVYFYNNGNIKLNYKEEPIFDLYKRSESDFHFVYQCDEIKKSFARNPLRYTKHDFRESGFLLAGKSTLLFHNGRFFAASLDRDYFSSLAAAGVDPDQISVHYTRIKGGDEGEDASHSLIEMLKRSSYRNTPFLVMAENPDYARKICALFPGASVLATSEKWASPFYGIKVRQSGRDLEVESTGYPLPLLVGDKTVNDGQIGLNSHSKTLSVRHDGTVEDIHIPQGILCNLKGAPGSLDEMTDFYISRFVPLIKGFSTEDDYKVSLAIQKLLKMLSSVVDGTAKSGLIMRSSVFNFSDMLKQLTLKADSILTFFLENSLGILDLALERSADIEGKILKNIHSLQNDIKGILIKSTKADPLLPVAADIYTAGTPRLFYRSVKSTAKKADYVLASQLASEILTDKDLSPRYYQEEKERLLKLIGMLESATDLEVDKILETHKPAQPTRTRTQEIKDERGMISEKLTGDAEIPGSSRKGLKSGSGKNRRAWLLLLLIPLLALALWGGYKGLSGAGSRADRVAAGPVDSGGGNQESQTADSSTVAGDTAEDISSADEKAGEGENGSPESPAGADTEESIAGTGTSDSPGAAGTDSSANAETEDSGSSILESPGENEGEPSEAEEENKENNNSELKLKDSSSETDNREMQSGQIVMETESRPVNAEEVKAYLNVGDYHISLADIHLVSNKIAVDNNYRDLDYEVYDGADPDWIYPGNEIVLPDGTVHLVVKGDAIWYMAARYIRTTLDRDIPVFEENRGAAQAGDAAAVSILEKLMKNTPCEAFSEKIHEVLKN
;
A
#
# COMPACT_ATOMS: atom_id res chain seq x y z
N MET A 1 -53.88 31.33 -7.21
CA MET A 1 -52.74 30.68 -7.88
C MET A 1 -51.49 31.35 -7.34
N THR A 2 -50.80 30.73 -6.39
CA THR A 2 -49.46 31.16 -6.00
C THR A 2 -48.49 30.82 -7.12
N ALA A 3 -47.62 31.76 -7.50
CA ALA A 3 -46.54 31.47 -8.42
C ALA A 3 -45.49 30.66 -7.66
N GLY A 4 -45.21 29.42 -8.09
CA GLY A 4 -44.20 28.59 -7.43
C GLY A 4 -42.78 29.05 -7.76
N LEU A 5 -41.89 29.00 -6.78
CA LEU A 5 -40.52 29.52 -6.87
C LEU A 5 -39.74 28.87 -8.02
N ASN A 6 -39.23 29.68 -8.95
CA ASN A 6 -38.64 29.20 -10.20
C ASN A 6 -37.10 29.20 -10.16
N MET A 7 -36.53 28.59 -9.12
CA MET A 7 -35.08 28.40 -9.02
C MET A 7 -34.51 27.60 -10.18
N LYS A 8 -33.44 28.13 -10.79
CA LYS A 8 -32.59 27.40 -11.72
C LYS A 8 -32.02 26.14 -11.07
N ARG A 9 -31.94 25.05 -11.83
CA ARG A 9 -31.48 23.72 -11.40
C ARG A 9 -30.21 23.74 -10.54
N ASN A 10 -29.13 24.35 -11.03
CA ASN A 10 -27.84 24.32 -10.34
C ASN A 10 -27.79 25.21 -9.07
N SER A 11 -28.67 26.20 -8.92
CA SER A 11 -28.71 27.05 -7.72
C SER A 11 -29.35 26.36 -6.50
N ARG A 12 -30.03 25.21 -6.69
CA ARG A 12 -30.68 24.44 -5.61
C ARG A 12 -29.71 23.62 -4.76
N ILE A 13 -28.49 23.37 -5.25
CA ILE A 13 -27.45 22.62 -4.52
C ILE A 13 -26.52 23.63 -3.87
N PHE A 14 -26.16 23.39 -2.61
CA PHE A 14 -25.19 24.14 -1.82
C PHE A 14 -24.11 23.18 -1.35
N HIS A 15 -22.84 23.52 -1.58
CA HIS A 15 -21.71 22.63 -1.32
C HIS A 15 -20.91 23.15 -0.12
N ILE A 16 -21.17 22.62 1.07
CA ILE A 16 -20.68 23.22 2.34
C ILE A 16 -19.44 22.55 2.94
N ALA A 17 -19.02 21.40 2.39
CA ALA A 17 -17.71 20.76 2.59
C ALA A 17 -17.49 19.74 1.46
N ASN A 18 -16.26 19.22 1.29
CA ASN A 18 -15.91 18.28 0.20
C ASN A 18 -16.98 17.21 -0.03
N GLU A 19 -17.33 16.48 1.03
CA GLU A 19 -18.37 15.44 1.01
C GLU A 19 -19.68 15.85 1.74
N CYS A 20 -20.10 17.11 1.65
CA CYS A 20 -21.36 17.59 2.25
C CYS A 20 -22.15 18.54 1.35
N TYR A 21 -23.38 18.14 1.02
CA TYR A 21 -24.30 18.92 0.19
C TYR A 21 -25.63 19.17 0.91
N ILE A 22 -26.16 20.37 0.71
CA ILE A 22 -27.52 20.75 1.12
C ILE A 22 -28.29 21.10 -0.15
N ILE A 23 -29.53 20.62 -0.28
CA ILE A 23 -30.29 20.66 -1.52
C ILE A 23 -31.70 21.19 -1.22
N TYR A 24 -32.05 22.33 -1.80
CA TYR A 24 -33.37 22.96 -1.62
C TYR A 24 -34.41 22.32 -2.54
N LEU A 25 -35.36 21.61 -1.93
CA LEU A 25 -36.48 20.96 -2.61
C LEU A 25 -37.75 21.83 -2.64
N GLY A 26 -37.84 22.84 -1.77
CA GLY A 26 -39.04 23.65 -1.60
C GLY A 26 -39.65 24.21 -2.90
N ILE A 27 -40.99 24.25 -2.89
CA ILE A 27 -41.85 24.78 -3.96
C ILE A 27 -42.38 26.17 -3.59
N LYS A 28 -42.63 26.41 -2.29
CA LYS A 28 -43.18 27.65 -1.71
C LYS A 28 -42.25 28.16 -0.61
N SER A 29 -42.43 29.42 -0.18
CA SER A 29 -41.65 29.94 0.96
C SER A 29 -42.14 29.44 2.33
N ASP A 30 -43.39 28.97 2.43
CA ASP A 30 -44.04 28.52 3.68
C ASP A 30 -43.85 27.02 4.00
N GLU A 31 -43.02 26.33 3.23
CA GLU A 31 -42.81 24.89 3.35
C GLU A 31 -41.85 24.56 4.52
N GLU A 32 -42.29 23.71 5.45
CA GLU A 32 -41.51 23.34 6.63
C GLU A 32 -40.32 22.44 6.25
N LYS A 33 -39.13 22.79 6.72
CA LYS A 33 -37.86 22.06 6.50
C LYS A 33 -37.59 21.68 5.02
N PRO A 34 -37.54 22.67 4.09
CA PRO A 34 -37.54 22.43 2.65
C PRO A 34 -36.17 21.99 2.07
N PHE A 35 -35.24 21.54 2.93
CA PHE A 35 -33.90 21.13 2.54
C PHE A 35 -33.63 19.65 2.80
N LEU A 36 -32.85 19.05 1.90
CA LEU A 36 -32.33 17.70 1.96
C LEU A 36 -30.80 17.76 2.15
N ARG A 37 -30.24 16.94 3.05
CA ARG A 37 -28.79 16.81 3.24
C ARG A 37 -28.27 15.55 2.56
N VAL A 38 -27.09 15.61 1.91
CA VAL A 38 -26.35 14.45 1.41
C VAL A 38 -24.93 14.52 1.96
N GLY A 39 -24.58 13.56 2.82
CA GLY A 39 -23.33 13.55 3.57
C GLY A 39 -23.26 14.59 4.70
N ASN A 40 -22.06 14.82 5.25
CA ASN A 40 -21.92 15.61 6.47
C ASN A 40 -20.54 16.29 6.61
N THR A 41 -20.44 17.14 7.63
CA THR A 41 -19.22 17.84 8.04
C THR A 41 -19.31 18.15 9.53
N GLU A 42 -18.16 18.32 10.20
CA GLU A 42 -18.10 18.55 11.64
C GLU A 42 -18.80 19.86 12.06
N ASN A 43 -18.68 20.91 11.25
CA ASN A 43 -19.04 22.29 11.61
C ASN A 43 -20.18 22.86 10.74
N ILE A 44 -21.25 22.09 10.59
CA ILE A 44 -22.52 22.56 10.01
C ILE A 44 -23.21 23.55 10.97
N ASP A 45 -23.84 24.59 10.43
CA ASP A 45 -24.52 25.61 11.23
C ASP A 45 -25.82 25.07 11.81
N ASP A 46 -26.12 25.39 13.08
CA ASP A 46 -27.37 24.95 13.71
C ASP A 46 -28.60 25.49 12.95
N ARG A 47 -28.54 26.67 12.33
CA ARG A 47 -29.64 27.18 11.47
C ARG A 47 -29.84 26.36 10.21
N ILE A 48 -28.78 25.76 9.67
CA ILE A 48 -28.88 24.85 8.51
C ILE A 48 -29.51 23.53 8.94
N LEU A 49 -29.13 23.01 10.12
CA LEU A 49 -29.72 21.80 10.69
C LEU A 49 -31.22 21.96 11.00
N ASP A 50 -31.70 23.16 11.35
CA ASP A 50 -33.12 23.38 11.72
C ASP A 50 -34.06 23.20 10.53
N VAL A 51 -33.57 23.46 9.32
CA VAL A 51 -34.35 23.46 8.08
C VAL A 51 -34.16 22.20 7.22
N ILE A 52 -33.36 21.23 7.67
CA ILE A 52 -33.22 19.93 7.00
C ILE A 52 -34.39 19.03 7.41
N SER A 53 -35.12 18.48 6.43
CA SER A 53 -36.14 17.46 6.68
C SER A 53 -35.54 16.06 6.75
N ASN A 54 -34.66 15.73 5.80
CA ASN A 54 -34.11 14.38 5.63
C ASN A 54 -32.61 14.42 5.31
N THR A 55 -31.88 13.42 5.81
CA THR A 55 -30.47 13.15 5.48
C THR A 55 -30.38 11.89 4.62
N VAL A 56 -29.83 12.00 3.42
CA VAL A 56 -29.60 10.84 2.54
C VAL A 56 -28.30 10.13 2.92
N ILE A 57 -28.41 8.84 3.25
CA ILE A 57 -27.25 7.97 3.47
C ILE A 57 -27.02 7.11 2.23
N SER A 58 -25.80 7.18 1.68
CA SER A 58 -25.35 6.39 0.54
C SER A 58 -24.56 5.17 1.00
N ALA A 59 -24.47 4.12 0.17
CA ALA A 59 -23.59 2.98 0.45
C ALA A 59 -22.10 3.36 0.48
N ARG A 60 -21.74 4.57 0.04
CA ARG A 60 -20.39 5.14 0.11
C ARG A 60 -20.13 5.92 1.41
N PHE A 61 -21.14 6.14 2.24
CA PHE A 61 -21.08 6.97 3.46
C PHE A 61 -20.36 8.29 3.22
N THR A 62 -20.88 9.07 2.26
CA THR A 62 -20.42 10.43 1.93
C THR A 62 -20.35 11.28 3.22
N GLY A 63 -19.21 11.94 3.49
CA GLY A 63 -18.93 12.56 4.79
C GLY A 63 -18.29 11.60 5.79
N ASN A 64 -18.06 12.00 7.04
CA ASN A 64 -17.58 11.12 8.10
C ASN A 64 -18.75 10.74 9.02
N PRO A 65 -19.21 9.47 9.08
CA PRO A 65 -20.36 9.09 9.89
C PRO A 65 -20.20 9.36 11.39
N LEU A 66 -18.96 9.48 11.90
CA LEU A 66 -18.70 9.89 13.29
C LEU A 66 -19.21 11.31 13.60
N TYR A 67 -19.30 12.18 12.60
CA TYR A 67 -19.87 13.51 12.80
C TYR A 67 -21.36 13.46 13.14
N GLU A 68 -22.12 12.44 12.73
CA GLU A 68 -23.53 12.30 13.15
C GLU A 68 -23.64 12.16 14.68
N LEU A 69 -22.67 11.52 15.36
CA LEU A 69 -22.66 11.38 16.83
C LEU A 69 -22.59 12.73 17.57
N LYS A 70 -22.11 13.79 16.89
CA LYS A 70 -22.11 15.19 17.38
C LYS A 70 -23.38 15.95 17.01
N LEU A 71 -24.03 15.60 15.90
CA LEU A 71 -25.21 16.30 15.37
C LEU A 71 -26.53 15.79 15.99
N ASP A 72 -26.69 14.47 16.08
CA ASP A 72 -27.95 13.80 16.48
C ASP A 72 -28.30 14.06 17.96
N LYS A 73 -27.30 14.24 18.82
CA LYS A 73 -27.48 14.66 20.23
C LYS A 73 -28.27 15.96 20.40
N LYS A 74 -28.40 16.78 19.35
CA LYS A 74 -29.17 18.03 19.37
C LYS A 74 -30.62 17.86 18.90
N ARG A 75 -30.92 16.92 17.99
CA ARG A 75 -32.16 16.93 17.17
C ARG A 75 -32.53 15.54 16.65
N GLU A 76 -33.83 15.31 16.47
CA GLU A 76 -34.35 14.14 15.78
C GLU A 76 -34.09 14.24 14.26
N ILE A 77 -33.10 13.51 13.76
CA ILE A 77 -32.72 13.49 12.34
C ILE A 77 -33.45 12.34 11.63
N SER A 78 -34.18 12.64 10.54
CA SER A 78 -34.68 11.59 9.65
C SER A 78 -33.61 11.19 8.63
N TYR A 79 -33.39 9.88 8.47
CA TYR A 79 -32.42 9.31 7.56
C TYR A 79 -33.11 8.49 6.46
N ILE A 80 -32.72 8.70 5.21
CA ILE A 80 -33.31 8.02 4.05
C ILE A 80 -32.22 7.37 3.19
N GLY A 81 -32.48 6.17 2.69
CA GLY A 81 -31.46 5.35 2.06
C GLY A 81 -32.01 4.05 1.48
N ASP A 82 -31.11 3.28 0.87
CA ASP A 82 -31.36 1.88 0.52
C ASP A 82 -31.53 1.01 1.78
N THR A 83 -32.42 0.01 1.73
CA THR A 83 -32.74 -0.90 2.85
C THR A 83 -31.51 -1.42 3.58
N ALA A 84 -30.49 -1.90 2.85
CA ALA A 84 -29.30 -2.50 3.46
C ALA A 84 -28.40 -1.44 4.10
N VAL A 85 -28.36 -0.23 3.53
CA VAL A 85 -27.61 0.91 4.06
C VAL A 85 -28.29 1.47 5.32
N ILE A 86 -29.61 1.64 5.29
CA ILE A 86 -30.41 2.09 6.44
C ILE A 86 -30.40 1.07 7.56
N GLY A 87 -30.46 -0.24 7.26
CA GLY A 87 -30.28 -1.28 8.27
C GLY A 87 -28.96 -1.14 9.04
N ARG A 88 -27.84 -0.95 8.32
CA ARG A 88 -26.52 -0.70 8.95
C ARG A 88 -26.49 0.62 9.73
N MET A 89 -27.08 1.69 9.19
CA MET A 89 -27.14 2.99 9.87
C MET A 89 -27.96 2.93 11.16
N LYS A 90 -29.09 2.20 11.18
CA LYS A 90 -29.87 1.95 12.40
C LYS A 90 -29.04 1.23 13.44
N THR A 91 -28.47 0.08 13.10
CA THR A 91 -27.61 -0.69 14.02
C THR A 91 -26.45 0.15 14.57
N TYR A 92 -25.88 1.03 13.75
CA TYR A 92 -24.87 2.00 14.19
C TYR A 92 -25.44 3.00 15.21
N LEU A 93 -26.52 3.72 14.89
CA LEU A 93 -27.15 4.71 15.78
C LEU A 93 -27.66 4.06 17.09
N ASP A 94 -28.37 2.94 16.99
CA ASP A 94 -28.86 2.15 18.13
C ASP A 94 -27.71 1.76 19.07
N SER A 95 -26.56 1.37 18.50
CA SER A 95 -25.38 1.01 19.28
C SER A 95 -24.74 2.19 20.01
N PHE A 96 -25.07 3.43 19.64
CA PHE A 96 -24.67 4.66 20.33
C PHE A 96 -25.79 5.29 21.15
N GLU A 97 -26.90 4.58 21.36
CA GLU A 97 -28.09 5.05 22.10
C GLU A 97 -28.71 6.31 21.45
N LEU A 98 -28.56 6.45 20.12
CA LEU A 98 -29.12 7.56 19.35
C LEU A 98 -30.47 7.18 18.70
N PRO A 99 -31.41 8.13 18.50
CA PRO A 99 -32.72 7.84 17.92
C PRO A 99 -32.64 7.29 16.49
N SER A 100 -33.06 6.04 16.28
CA SER A 100 -33.06 5.38 14.97
C SER A 100 -34.45 5.32 14.31
N GLU A 101 -35.52 5.74 15.00
CA GLU A 101 -36.90 5.73 14.50
C GLU A 101 -37.08 6.62 13.25
N GLY A 102 -36.34 7.74 13.19
CA GLY A 102 -36.28 8.63 12.04
C GLY A 102 -35.62 8.03 10.80
N ALA A 103 -34.90 6.91 10.91
CA ALA A 103 -34.32 6.23 9.77
C ALA A 103 -35.37 5.34 9.07
N GLN A 104 -35.64 5.60 7.80
CA GLN A 104 -36.74 4.98 7.07
C GLN A 104 -36.27 4.44 5.71
N ASP A 105 -36.70 3.22 5.40
CA ASP A 105 -36.38 2.56 4.14
C ASP A 105 -37.28 3.12 3.03
N TYR A 106 -36.65 3.73 2.02
CA TYR A 106 -37.34 4.34 0.91
C TYR A 106 -36.65 4.06 -0.42
N HIS A 107 -36.95 2.91 -1.03
CA HIS A 107 -36.68 2.70 -2.46
C HIS A 107 -37.29 3.80 -3.35
N LYS A 108 -38.40 4.44 -2.92
CA LYS A 108 -38.97 5.67 -3.49
C LYS A 108 -39.70 6.46 -2.41
N ILE A 109 -39.25 7.69 -2.14
CA ILE A 109 -40.10 8.71 -1.52
C ILE A 109 -41.06 9.24 -2.61
N LYS A 110 -42.28 9.59 -2.20
CA LYS A 110 -43.19 10.41 -2.98
C LYS A 110 -43.77 11.45 -2.03
N ASP A 111 -43.62 12.72 -2.36
CA ASP A 111 -44.46 13.74 -1.75
C ASP A 111 -45.95 13.49 -2.08
N ARG A 112 -46.85 14.10 -1.30
CA ARG A 112 -48.31 14.09 -1.47
C ARG A 112 -48.75 14.55 -2.87
N GLU A 113 -47.93 15.33 -3.60
CA GLU A 113 -48.16 15.70 -5.01
C GLU A 113 -47.41 14.84 -6.05
N GLN A 114 -46.90 13.66 -5.67
CA GLN A 114 -46.09 12.73 -6.51
C GLN A 114 -44.77 13.30 -7.06
N ARG A 115 -44.14 14.23 -6.33
CA ARG A 115 -42.85 14.80 -6.73
C ARG A 115 -41.74 14.37 -5.78
N ASP A 116 -40.51 14.57 -6.25
CA ASP A 116 -39.23 14.23 -5.63
C ASP A 116 -39.00 12.73 -5.39
N VAL A 117 -38.55 12.07 -6.46
CA VAL A 117 -38.09 10.68 -6.39
C VAL A 117 -36.58 10.66 -6.22
N VAL A 118 -36.14 10.38 -5.00
CA VAL A 118 -34.76 9.94 -4.73
C VAL A 118 -34.58 8.55 -5.34
N TYR A 119 -33.65 8.40 -6.28
CA TYR A 119 -33.32 7.12 -6.90
C TYR A 119 -32.02 6.58 -6.30
N PHE A 120 -32.14 5.52 -5.50
CA PHE A 120 -31.02 4.72 -5.04
C PHE A 120 -30.66 3.66 -6.09
N TYR A 121 -29.37 3.50 -6.36
CA TYR A 121 -28.85 2.51 -7.31
C TYR A 121 -27.93 1.53 -6.57
N ASN A 122 -27.92 0.26 -7.00
CA ASN A 122 -27.14 -0.83 -6.38
C ASN A 122 -25.61 -0.55 -6.32
N ASN A 123 -25.09 0.38 -7.14
CA ASN A 123 -23.69 0.81 -7.11
C ASN A 123 -23.41 1.93 -6.08
N GLY A 124 -24.36 2.21 -5.19
CA GLY A 124 -24.28 3.28 -4.18
C GLY A 124 -24.52 4.69 -4.72
N ASN A 125 -24.86 4.85 -6.00
CA ASN A 125 -25.23 6.17 -6.53
C ASN A 125 -26.62 6.60 -6.04
N ILE A 126 -26.81 7.91 -5.92
CA ILE A 126 -28.08 8.57 -5.65
C ILE A 126 -28.31 9.60 -6.76
N LYS A 127 -29.49 9.59 -7.35
CA LYS A 127 -29.96 10.71 -8.19
C LYS A 127 -31.21 11.33 -7.60
N LEU A 128 -31.27 12.65 -7.61
CA LEU A 128 -32.43 13.42 -7.15
C LEU A 128 -33.05 14.09 -8.36
N ASN A 129 -34.32 13.81 -8.62
CA ASN A 129 -35.09 14.47 -9.67
C ASN A 129 -36.12 15.42 -9.06
N TYR A 130 -36.09 16.68 -9.47
CA TYR A 130 -37.09 17.70 -9.12
C TYR A 130 -37.90 18.05 -10.35
N LYS A 131 -39.23 17.90 -10.28
CA LYS A 131 -40.14 18.05 -11.45
C LYS A 131 -39.66 17.25 -12.67
N GLU A 132 -39.36 15.97 -12.46
CA GLU A 132 -38.82 15.00 -13.45
C GLU A 132 -37.38 15.27 -13.94
N GLU A 133 -36.81 16.46 -13.74
CA GLU A 133 -35.43 16.77 -14.13
C GLU A 133 -34.39 16.35 -13.05
N PRO A 134 -33.29 15.66 -13.42
CA PRO A 134 -32.28 15.19 -12.48
C PRO A 134 -31.38 16.33 -11.96
N ILE A 135 -31.69 16.93 -10.82
CA ILE A 135 -30.93 18.05 -10.26
C ILE A 135 -29.57 17.64 -9.69
N PHE A 136 -29.44 16.45 -9.11
CA PHE A 136 -28.22 15.95 -8.46
C PHE A 136 -27.92 14.49 -8.86
N ASP A 137 -26.63 14.15 -8.93
CA ASP A 137 -26.11 12.82 -9.27
C ASP A 137 -24.83 12.61 -8.46
N LEU A 138 -24.90 11.80 -7.38
CA LEU A 138 -23.82 11.67 -6.41
C LEU A 138 -22.52 11.21 -7.07
N TYR A 139 -22.58 10.24 -7.98
CA TYR A 139 -21.39 9.70 -8.65
C TYR A 139 -20.64 10.79 -9.42
N LYS A 140 -21.36 11.64 -10.16
CA LYS A 140 -20.77 12.77 -10.90
C LYS A 140 -20.16 13.79 -9.98
N ARG A 141 -20.81 14.08 -8.84
CA ARG A 141 -20.31 15.01 -7.83
C ARG A 141 -19.07 14.45 -7.12
N SER A 142 -19.08 13.17 -6.72
CA SER A 142 -17.91 12.50 -6.14
C SER A 142 -16.67 12.58 -7.02
N GLU A 143 -16.84 12.45 -8.35
CA GLU A 143 -15.76 12.55 -9.32
C GLU A 143 -15.34 14.02 -9.59
N SER A 144 -16.29 14.95 -9.78
CA SER A 144 -15.97 16.35 -10.09
C SER A 144 -15.35 17.11 -8.93
N ASP A 145 -15.82 16.79 -7.73
CA ASP A 145 -15.52 17.50 -6.47
C ASP A 145 -14.36 16.85 -5.70
N PHE A 146 -13.85 15.70 -6.17
CA PHE A 146 -12.82 14.89 -5.53
C PHE A 146 -13.17 14.43 -4.11
N HIS A 147 -14.27 13.68 -3.98
CA HIS A 147 -14.50 12.85 -2.78
C HIS A 147 -13.30 11.95 -2.53
N PHE A 148 -13.05 11.62 -1.27
CA PHE A 148 -11.80 11.00 -0.80
C PHE A 148 -11.37 9.81 -1.66
N VAL A 149 -12.29 8.90 -2.01
CA VAL A 149 -11.97 7.73 -2.84
C VAL A 149 -11.49 8.07 -4.27
N TYR A 150 -11.94 9.19 -4.84
CA TYR A 150 -11.48 9.71 -6.14
C TYR A 150 -10.20 10.54 -6.01
N GLN A 151 -10.03 11.28 -4.91
CA GLN A 151 -8.77 11.94 -4.56
C GLN A 151 -7.64 10.90 -4.44
N CYS A 152 -7.89 9.78 -3.76
CA CYS A 152 -7.01 8.62 -3.70
C CYS A 152 -6.69 8.03 -5.08
N ASP A 153 -7.67 7.89 -5.97
CA ASP A 153 -7.43 7.38 -7.34
C ASP A 153 -6.62 8.36 -8.20
N GLU A 154 -6.77 9.67 -7.99
CA GLU A 154 -5.92 10.69 -8.59
C GLU A 154 -4.49 10.66 -8.07
N ILE A 155 -4.31 10.54 -6.75
CA ILE A 155 -2.99 10.38 -6.11
C ILE A 155 -2.31 9.09 -6.64
N LYS A 156 -3.06 7.99 -6.76
CA LYS A 156 -2.56 6.72 -7.31
C LYS A 156 -2.09 6.84 -8.77
N LYS A 157 -2.71 7.69 -9.60
CA LYS A 157 -2.24 7.97 -10.97
C LYS A 157 -0.88 8.67 -10.97
N SER A 158 -0.68 9.67 -10.11
CA SER A 158 0.61 10.36 -9.99
C SER A 158 1.68 9.49 -9.32
N PHE A 159 1.30 8.69 -8.33
CA PHE A 159 2.15 7.65 -7.72
C PHE A 159 2.63 6.61 -8.74
N ALA A 160 1.74 6.08 -9.60
CA ALA A 160 2.12 5.09 -10.62
C ALA A 160 3.13 5.65 -11.65
N ARG A 161 3.17 6.99 -11.84
CA ARG A 161 4.15 7.69 -12.67
C ARG A 161 5.48 7.94 -11.96
N ASN A 162 5.56 7.83 -10.64
CA ASN A 162 6.80 8.06 -9.88
C ASN A 162 7.81 6.92 -10.19
N PRO A 163 8.95 7.21 -10.83
CA PRO A 163 9.93 6.18 -11.19
C PRO A 163 10.70 5.66 -9.97
N LEU A 164 10.76 6.41 -8.87
CA LEU A 164 11.53 6.07 -7.68
C LEU A 164 10.71 5.35 -6.59
N ARG A 165 9.38 5.31 -6.67
CA ARG A 165 8.48 4.59 -5.75
C ARG A 165 8.95 3.19 -5.34
N TYR A 166 8.75 2.80 -4.09
CA TYR A 166 9.01 1.45 -3.62
C TYR A 166 8.08 0.43 -4.29
N THR A 167 8.57 -0.79 -4.43
CA THR A 167 7.86 -1.94 -5.00
C THR A 167 7.60 -2.99 -3.94
N LYS A 168 6.65 -3.91 -4.15
CA LYS A 168 6.39 -5.01 -3.19
C LYS A 168 7.63 -5.88 -2.87
N HIS A 169 8.63 -5.90 -3.77
CA HIS A 169 9.92 -6.55 -3.51
C HIS A 169 10.70 -5.89 -2.37
N ASP A 170 10.63 -4.56 -2.25
CA ASP A 170 11.44 -3.79 -1.31
C ASP A 170 10.99 -4.00 0.14
N PHE A 171 9.71 -4.31 0.34
CA PHE A 171 9.08 -4.63 1.62
C PHE A 171 9.09 -6.12 1.98
N ARG A 172 9.93 -6.95 1.34
CA ARG A 172 10.03 -8.40 1.64
C ARG A 172 10.51 -8.66 3.06
N GLU A 173 11.43 -7.85 3.56
CA GLU A 173 12.01 -8.00 4.91
C GLU A 173 11.08 -7.41 5.98
N SER A 174 11.46 -7.53 7.27
CA SER A 174 10.74 -6.85 8.35
C SER A 174 11.33 -5.46 8.59
N GLY A 175 10.45 -4.46 8.76
CA GLY A 175 10.89 -3.10 9.09
C GLY A 175 9.73 -2.14 9.33
N PHE A 176 10.06 -0.85 9.31
CA PHE A 176 9.12 0.25 9.49
C PHE A 176 9.43 1.45 8.60
N LEU A 177 8.48 2.38 8.48
CA LEU A 177 8.60 3.63 7.76
C LEU A 177 7.80 4.72 8.47
N LEU A 178 8.38 5.92 8.57
CA LEU A 178 7.75 7.10 9.19
C LEU A 178 7.44 8.16 8.13
N ALA A 179 6.20 8.61 8.00
CA ALA A 179 5.81 9.67 7.05
C ALA A 179 4.73 10.59 7.66
N GLY A 180 5.00 11.90 7.80
CA GLY A 180 4.13 12.76 8.61
C GLY A 180 4.05 12.24 10.05
N LYS A 181 2.86 12.15 10.66
CA LYS A 181 2.63 11.40 11.92
C LYS A 181 2.41 9.89 11.73
N SER A 182 2.39 9.40 10.49
CA SER A 182 2.13 7.98 10.18
C SER A 182 3.33 7.09 10.51
N THR A 183 3.04 5.92 11.07
CA THR A 183 3.99 4.85 11.38
C THR A 183 3.50 3.56 10.74
N LEU A 184 4.17 3.13 9.67
CA LEU A 184 3.92 1.83 9.05
C LEU A 184 4.96 0.82 9.53
N LEU A 185 4.51 -0.37 9.88
CA LEU A 185 5.35 -1.56 10.03
C LEU A 185 5.06 -2.49 8.84
N PHE A 186 6.06 -3.22 8.37
CA PHE A 186 5.92 -4.13 7.24
C PHE A 186 6.67 -5.44 7.47
N HIS A 187 6.15 -6.51 6.87
CA HIS A 187 6.78 -7.82 6.82
C HIS A 187 6.22 -8.59 5.60
N ASN A 188 7.10 -9.20 4.79
CA ASN A 188 6.72 -10.01 3.62
C ASN A 188 5.73 -9.30 2.65
N GLY A 189 5.87 -7.98 2.48
CA GLY A 189 5.01 -7.18 1.61
C GLY A 189 3.56 -7.00 2.09
N ARG A 190 3.31 -7.17 3.40
CA ARG A 190 2.06 -6.78 4.08
C ARG A 190 2.32 -5.65 5.08
N PHE A 191 1.43 -4.67 5.14
CA PHE A 191 1.58 -3.50 6.01
C PHE A 191 0.61 -3.49 7.19
N PHE A 192 1.12 -3.02 8.31
CA PHE A 192 0.44 -2.74 9.56
C PHE A 192 0.65 -1.27 9.91
N ALA A 193 -0.43 -0.48 9.93
CA ALA A 193 -0.37 0.93 10.30
C ALA A 193 -0.54 1.10 11.82
N ALA A 194 0.56 1.33 12.53
CA ALA A 194 0.59 1.55 13.97
C ALA A 194 0.11 2.96 14.38
N SER A 195 0.30 3.94 13.50
CA SER A 195 -0.34 5.26 13.55
C SER A 195 -0.54 5.78 12.14
N LEU A 196 -1.55 6.62 11.92
CA LEU A 196 -1.78 7.33 10.66
C LEU A 196 -2.05 8.81 10.95
N ASP A 197 -1.55 9.65 10.06
CA ASP A 197 -1.89 11.07 10.00
C ASP A 197 -3.15 11.27 9.16
N ARG A 198 -3.83 12.41 9.30
CA ARG A 198 -5.01 12.72 8.48
C ARG A 198 -4.70 12.63 6.99
N ASP A 199 -3.53 13.14 6.58
CA ASP A 199 -3.06 13.12 5.20
C ASP A 199 -2.22 11.86 4.88
N TYR A 200 -2.49 10.71 5.52
CA TYR A 200 -1.66 9.50 5.35
C TYR A 200 -1.57 9.07 3.88
N PHE A 201 -2.67 9.15 3.12
CA PHE A 201 -2.70 8.67 1.74
C PHE A 201 -1.76 9.47 0.84
N SER A 202 -1.80 10.81 0.94
CA SER A 202 -0.92 11.72 0.20
C SER A 202 0.53 11.63 0.68
N SER A 203 0.77 11.63 1.99
CA SER A 203 2.13 11.60 2.57
C SER A 203 2.87 10.29 2.28
N LEU A 204 2.19 9.15 2.33
CA LEU A 204 2.77 7.85 1.95
C LEU A 204 3.02 7.74 0.45
N ALA A 205 2.05 8.15 -0.38
CA ALA A 205 2.21 8.13 -1.84
C ALA A 205 3.32 9.06 -2.32
N ALA A 206 3.49 10.23 -1.68
CA ALA A 206 4.60 11.14 -1.90
C ALA A 206 5.93 10.49 -1.51
N ALA A 207 6.01 9.83 -0.34
CA ALA A 207 7.15 9.01 0.10
C ALA A 207 7.37 7.74 -0.74
N GLY A 208 6.64 7.53 -1.84
CA GLY A 208 6.83 6.39 -2.73
C GLY A 208 6.31 5.06 -2.17
N VAL A 209 5.50 5.07 -1.12
CA VAL A 209 4.78 3.90 -0.57
C VAL A 209 3.37 3.85 -1.15
N ASP A 210 2.89 2.65 -1.48
CA ASP A 210 1.50 2.47 -1.92
C ASP A 210 0.55 2.37 -0.70
N PRO A 211 -0.35 3.34 -0.43
CA PRO A 211 -1.22 3.30 0.73
C PRO A 211 -2.30 2.20 0.63
N ASP A 212 -2.63 1.74 -0.58
CA ASP A 212 -3.61 0.65 -0.79
C ASP A 212 -3.06 -0.73 -0.31
N GLN A 213 -1.78 -0.83 0.09
CA GLN A 213 -1.19 -2.07 0.64
C GLN A 213 -1.41 -2.21 2.17
N ILE A 214 -2.01 -1.22 2.83
CA ILE A 214 -2.31 -1.30 4.28
C ILE A 214 -3.53 -2.19 4.52
N SER A 215 -3.28 -3.43 4.92
CA SER A 215 -4.29 -4.42 5.27
C SER A 215 -4.77 -4.34 6.73
N VAL A 216 -3.96 -3.75 7.62
CA VAL A 216 -4.25 -3.69 9.06
C VAL A 216 -3.94 -2.30 9.61
N HIS A 217 -4.82 -1.77 10.46
CA HIS A 217 -4.61 -0.50 11.16
C HIS A 217 -4.89 -0.66 12.66
N TYR A 218 -3.98 -0.16 13.49
CA TYR A 218 -4.19 -0.02 14.92
C TYR A 218 -4.74 1.38 15.26
N THR A 219 -5.85 1.42 15.99
CA THR A 219 -6.54 2.63 16.41
C THR A 219 -6.76 2.67 17.92
N ARG A 220 -6.64 3.87 18.50
CA ARG A 220 -6.90 4.14 19.93
C ARG A 220 -8.25 4.82 20.18
N ILE A 221 -9.07 4.96 19.13
CA ILE A 221 -10.33 5.70 19.14
C ILE A 221 -11.27 5.27 20.29
N LYS A 222 -11.78 6.26 21.02
CA LYS A 222 -12.78 6.16 22.08
C LYS A 222 -13.94 7.12 21.79
N GLY A 223 -15.01 7.00 22.56
CA GLY A 223 -16.15 7.93 22.44
C GLY A 223 -15.77 9.33 22.92
N GLY A 224 -16.07 10.34 22.10
CA GLY A 224 -15.59 11.73 22.27
C GLY A 224 -14.47 12.13 21.30
N ASP A 225 -13.79 11.17 20.68
CA ASP A 225 -12.63 11.41 19.81
C ASP A 225 -13.05 11.68 18.34
N GLU A 226 -14.32 12.00 18.06
CA GLU A 226 -14.86 12.02 16.68
C GLU A 226 -14.25 13.09 15.77
N GLY A 227 -13.47 14.03 16.33
CA GLY A 227 -12.72 15.06 15.61
C GLY A 227 -11.22 14.79 15.44
N GLU A 228 -10.68 13.70 16.01
CA GLU A 228 -9.24 13.45 15.99
C GLU A 228 -8.74 12.85 14.67
N ASP A 229 -7.46 13.08 14.34
CA ASP A 229 -6.79 12.56 13.14
C ASP A 229 -6.93 11.04 12.98
N ALA A 230 -6.86 10.30 14.09
CA ALA A 230 -7.00 8.85 14.12
C ALA A 230 -8.42 8.38 13.71
N SER A 231 -9.44 9.15 14.09
CA SER A 231 -10.84 8.90 13.75
C SER A 231 -11.13 9.17 12.28
N HIS A 232 -10.55 10.25 11.73
CA HIS A 232 -10.61 10.56 10.30
C HIS A 232 -9.96 9.47 9.46
N SER A 233 -8.71 9.12 9.80
CA SER A 233 -7.91 8.12 9.09
C SER A 233 -8.59 6.74 9.05
N LEU A 234 -9.15 6.28 10.18
CA LEU A 234 -9.88 5.01 10.27
C LEU A 234 -11.07 4.97 9.30
N ILE A 235 -11.88 6.02 9.27
CA ILE A 235 -13.07 6.12 8.41
C ILE A 235 -12.69 6.14 6.94
N GLU A 236 -11.62 6.87 6.59
CA GLU A 236 -11.06 6.92 5.24
C GLU A 236 -10.53 5.56 4.77
N MET A 237 -9.82 4.84 5.63
CA MET A 237 -9.39 3.46 5.32
C MET A 237 -10.58 2.51 5.12
N LEU A 238 -11.60 2.58 5.98
CA LEU A 238 -12.80 1.75 5.87
C LEU A 238 -13.58 2.06 4.58
N LYS A 239 -13.73 3.34 4.21
CA LYS A 239 -14.26 3.77 2.91
C LYS A 239 -13.43 3.22 1.76
N ARG A 240 -12.10 3.35 1.81
CA ARG A 240 -11.20 2.92 0.74
C ARG A 240 -11.27 1.42 0.52
N SER A 241 -11.25 0.64 1.60
CA SER A 241 -11.29 -0.82 1.53
C SER A 241 -12.66 -1.32 1.05
N SER A 242 -13.76 -0.73 1.53
CA SER A 242 -15.11 -0.99 1.04
C SER A 242 -15.25 -0.66 -0.46
N TYR A 243 -14.73 0.49 -0.90
CA TYR A 243 -14.71 0.88 -2.32
C TYR A 243 -13.89 -0.07 -3.21
N ARG A 244 -12.82 -0.66 -2.67
CA ARG A 244 -11.98 -1.67 -3.35
C ARG A 244 -12.47 -3.10 -3.18
N ASN A 245 -13.49 -3.35 -2.34
CA ASN A 245 -13.91 -4.68 -1.90
C ASN A 245 -12.74 -5.52 -1.33
N THR A 246 -11.81 -4.88 -0.62
CA THR A 246 -10.66 -5.55 0.03
C THR A 246 -10.97 -5.86 1.49
N PRO A 247 -10.51 -6.99 2.04
CA PRO A 247 -10.64 -7.29 3.46
C PRO A 247 -9.76 -6.34 4.27
N PHE A 248 -10.27 -5.89 5.42
CA PHE A 248 -9.55 -4.96 6.30
C PHE A 248 -9.65 -5.36 7.77
N LEU A 249 -8.54 -5.24 8.50
CA LEU A 249 -8.47 -5.55 9.93
C LEU A 249 -8.20 -4.30 10.76
N VAL A 250 -9.14 -3.96 11.63
CA VAL A 250 -8.98 -2.91 12.62
C VAL A 250 -8.57 -3.54 13.94
N MET A 251 -7.38 -3.18 14.44
CA MET A 251 -6.95 -3.51 15.79
C MET A 251 -7.28 -2.33 16.70
N ALA A 252 -8.06 -2.55 17.76
CA ALA A 252 -8.58 -1.45 18.57
C ALA A 252 -8.37 -1.65 20.07
N GLU A 253 -7.94 -0.58 20.74
CA GLU A 253 -7.93 -0.47 22.22
C GLU A 253 -9.36 -0.53 22.79
N ASN A 254 -10.33 0.06 22.08
CA ASN A 254 -11.76 -0.08 22.36
C ASN A 254 -12.44 -0.92 21.26
N PRO A 255 -12.43 -2.26 21.34
CA PRO A 255 -12.96 -3.12 20.30
C PRO A 255 -14.49 -3.02 20.15
N ASP A 256 -15.22 -2.66 21.20
CA ASP A 256 -16.67 -2.44 21.10
C ASP A 256 -16.98 -1.19 20.27
N TYR A 257 -16.33 -0.06 20.56
CA TYR A 257 -16.49 1.17 19.79
C TYR A 257 -16.06 0.99 18.32
N ALA A 258 -14.92 0.33 18.08
CA ALA A 258 -14.47 0.01 16.73
C ALA A 258 -15.43 -0.95 15.98
N ARG A 259 -16.04 -1.94 16.67
CA ARG A 259 -17.05 -2.83 16.07
C ARG A 259 -18.30 -2.07 15.63
N LYS A 260 -18.77 -1.10 16.42
CA LYS A 260 -19.90 -0.24 16.06
C LYS A 260 -19.62 0.51 14.75
N ILE A 261 -18.43 1.12 14.61
CA ILE A 261 -18.01 1.81 13.38
C ILE A 261 -17.90 0.84 12.20
N CYS A 262 -17.19 -0.29 12.38
CA CYS A 262 -16.96 -1.25 11.30
C CYS A 262 -18.25 -1.89 10.78
N ALA A 263 -19.31 -1.95 11.59
CA ALA A 263 -20.63 -2.44 11.17
C ALA A 263 -21.25 -1.64 10.00
N LEU A 264 -20.80 -0.39 9.75
CA LEU A 264 -21.20 0.37 8.56
C LEU A 264 -20.56 -0.15 7.27
N PHE A 265 -19.34 -0.69 7.35
CA PHE A 265 -18.44 -0.95 6.21
C PHE A 265 -18.21 -2.45 5.97
N PRO A 266 -18.80 -3.05 4.92
CA PRO A 266 -18.58 -4.45 4.56
C PRO A 266 -17.09 -4.78 4.33
N GLY A 267 -16.67 -6.00 4.72
CA GLY A 267 -15.29 -6.47 4.58
C GLY A 267 -14.33 -6.02 5.69
N ALA A 268 -14.76 -5.12 6.58
CA ALA A 268 -14.03 -4.76 7.78
C ALA A 268 -14.24 -5.79 8.91
N SER A 269 -13.17 -6.07 9.65
CA SER A 269 -13.16 -6.95 10.82
C SER A 269 -12.41 -6.28 11.97
N VAL A 270 -12.77 -6.62 13.21
CA VAL A 270 -12.17 -6.00 14.41
C VAL A 270 -11.52 -7.06 15.29
N LEU A 271 -10.28 -6.80 15.67
CA LEU A 271 -9.50 -7.60 16.61
C LEU A 271 -9.18 -6.75 17.84
N ALA A 272 -9.55 -7.23 19.02
CA ALA A 272 -9.26 -6.54 20.27
C ALA A 272 -7.74 -6.51 20.53
N THR A 273 -7.18 -5.34 20.83
CA THR A 273 -5.85 -5.28 21.45
C THR A 273 -5.97 -5.50 22.94
N SER A 274 -5.02 -6.24 23.50
CA SER A 274 -4.91 -6.46 24.94
C SER A 274 -3.44 -6.67 25.30
N GLU A 275 -3.15 -6.91 26.57
CA GLU A 275 -1.82 -7.32 27.04
C GLU A 275 -1.41 -8.72 26.51
N LYS A 276 -2.37 -9.50 25.98
CA LYS A 276 -2.09 -10.77 25.30
C LYS A 276 -1.71 -10.53 23.85
N TRP A 277 -0.72 -11.30 23.38
CA TRP A 277 -0.29 -11.31 21.99
C TRP A 277 -1.42 -11.70 21.03
N ALA A 278 -1.64 -10.86 20.01
CA ALA A 278 -2.52 -11.12 18.89
C ALA A 278 -1.71 -11.06 17.57
N SER A 279 -2.05 -11.91 16.60
CA SER A 279 -1.31 -12.02 15.32
C SER A 279 -2.15 -11.43 14.19
N PRO A 280 -2.00 -10.14 13.82
CA PRO A 280 -2.76 -9.53 12.73
C PRO A 280 -2.55 -10.21 11.37
N PHE A 281 -1.34 -10.72 11.13
CA PHE A 281 -1.00 -11.60 10.01
C PHE A 281 0.28 -12.37 10.31
N TYR A 282 0.54 -13.42 9.52
CA TYR A 282 1.72 -14.27 9.66
C TYR A 282 3.02 -13.44 9.75
N GLY A 283 3.83 -13.71 10.78
CA GLY A 283 5.13 -13.09 11.00
C GLY A 283 5.12 -11.74 11.74
N ILE A 284 3.95 -11.22 12.14
CA ILE A 284 3.84 -10.12 13.11
C ILE A 284 2.86 -10.53 14.23
N LYS A 285 3.29 -10.33 15.49
CA LYS A 285 2.41 -10.31 16.66
C LYS A 285 2.46 -8.93 17.31
N VAL A 286 1.36 -8.50 17.88
CA VAL A 286 1.28 -7.24 18.63
C VAL A 286 0.57 -7.46 19.97
N ARG A 287 0.95 -6.68 20.98
CA ARG A 287 0.21 -6.52 22.24
C ARG A 287 0.24 -5.07 22.69
N GLN A 288 -0.72 -4.68 23.51
CA GLN A 288 -0.74 -3.37 24.14
C GLN A 288 0.14 -3.36 25.40
N SER A 289 0.93 -2.31 25.59
CA SER A 289 1.86 -2.16 26.72
C SER A 289 1.64 -0.82 27.44
N GLY A 290 0.41 -0.61 27.92
CA GLY A 290 -0.06 0.69 28.42
C GLY A 290 -0.63 1.52 27.28
N ARG A 291 -0.01 2.67 26.97
CA ARG A 291 -0.36 3.48 25.79
C ARG A 291 0.36 3.02 24.52
N ASP A 292 1.45 2.29 24.66
CA ASP A 292 2.35 1.90 23.58
C ASP A 292 1.97 0.54 22.99
N LEU A 293 2.41 0.27 21.76
CA LEU A 293 2.21 -1.00 21.09
C LEU A 293 3.53 -1.77 21.06
N GLU A 294 3.57 -2.96 21.65
CA GLU A 294 4.74 -3.84 21.57
C GLU A 294 4.54 -4.85 20.44
N VAL A 295 5.57 -5.02 19.61
CA VAL A 295 5.50 -5.75 18.34
C VAL A 295 6.64 -6.75 18.23
N GLU A 296 6.31 -8.03 18.15
CA GLU A 296 7.23 -9.10 17.77
C GLU A 296 7.09 -9.36 16.25
N SER A 297 8.20 -9.44 15.53
CA SER A 297 8.21 -9.97 14.16
C SER A 297 9.29 -11.04 14.02
N THR A 298 9.04 -12.05 13.19
CA THR A 298 10.00 -13.11 12.88
C THR A 298 11.29 -12.60 12.21
N GLY A 299 11.27 -11.39 11.65
CA GLY A 299 12.46 -10.70 11.13
C GLY A 299 13.03 -9.61 12.05
N TYR A 300 12.47 -9.36 13.23
CA TYR A 300 13.04 -8.40 14.18
C TYR A 300 14.03 -9.09 15.13
N PRO A 301 15.18 -8.46 15.44
CA PRO A 301 16.16 -9.02 16.38
C PRO A 301 15.71 -8.93 17.84
N LEU A 302 14.83 -7.96 18.17
CA LEU A 302 14.26 -7.70 19.50
C LEU A 302 12.82 -7.18 19.33
N PRO A 303 11.94 -7.29 20.35
CA PRO A 303 10.62 -6.68 20.32
C PRO A 303 10.67 -5.15 20.14
N LEU A 304 9.80 -4.63 19.27
CA LEU A 304 9.68 -3.22 18.92
C LEU A 304 8.53 -2.56 19.68
N LEU A 305 8.84 -1.60 20.54
CA LEU A 305 7.89 -0.79 21.31
C LEU A 305 7.60 0.52 20.55
N VAL A 306 6.43 0.62 19.93
CA VAL A 306 6.00 1.80 19.18
C VAL A 306 5.21 2.74 20.11
N GLY A 307 5.79 3.90 20.43
CA GLY A 307 5.19 4.88 21.35
C GLY A 307 6.21 5.79 22.02
N ASP A 308 5.86 6.30 23.21
CA ASP A 308 6.61 7.32 23.96
C ASP A 308 7.29 6.75 25.23
N LYS A 309 6.98 5.51 25.60
CA LYS A 309 7.51 4.86 26.80
C LYS A 309 8.99 4.52 26.70
N THR A 310 9.67 4.61 27.84
CA THR A 310 11.08 4.27 27.98
C THR A 310 11.34 2.80 27.66
N VAL A 311 12.31 2.56 26.78
CA VAL A 311 12.74 1.22 26.34
C VAL A 311 13.38 0.47 27.50
N ASN A 312 13.06 -0.82 27.66
CA ASN A 312 13.70 -1.71 28.63
C ASN A 312 14.88 -2.46 27.99
N ASP A 313 15.72 -3.12 28.79
CA ASP A 313 16.79 -3.97 28.26
C ASP A 313 16.20 -5.08 27.37
N GLY A 314 16.78 -5.28 26.19
CA GLY A 314 16.27 -6.26 25.21
C GLY A 314 15.04 -5.81 24.41
N GLN A 315 14.71 -4.52 24.38
CA GLN A 315 13.69 -3.94 23.51
C GLN A 315 14.28 -2.85 22.59
N ILE A 316 13.57 -2.54 21.51
CA ILE A 316 13.82 -1.38 20.65
C ILE A 316 12.61 -0.44 20.78
N GLY A 317 12.81 0.83 21.11
CA GLY A 317 11.76 1.85 21.06
C GLY A 317 11.71 2.53 19.70
N LEU A 318 10.50 2.81 19.20
CA LEU A 318 10.27 3.64 18.03
C LEU A 318 9.29 4.75 18.39
N ASN A 319 9.82 5.97 18.52
CA ASN A 319 9.01 7.15 18.79
C ASN A 319 8.70 7.89 17.47
N SER A 320 7.42 7.88 17.11
CA SER A 320 6.92 8.49 15.89
C SER A 320 6.83 10.02 15.95
N HIS A 321 6.87 10.65 17.13
CA HIS A 321 6.81 12.10 17.30
C HIS A 321 8.20 12.73 17.24
N SER A 322 9.15 12.25 18.04
CA SER A 322 10.56 12.69 18.01
C SER A 322 11.31 12.23 16.77
N LYS A 323 10.78 11.21 16.05
CA LYS A 323 11.47 10.49 14.97
C LYS A 323 12.76 9.84 15.46
N THR A 324 12.74 9.24 16.65
CA THR A 324 13.89 8.50 17.19
C THR A 324 13.60 7.00 17.29
N LEU A 325 14.63 6.20 17.03
CA LEU A 325 14.70 4.81 17.40
C LEU A 325 15.69 4.67 18.54
N SER A 326 15.25 4.12 19.67
CA SER A 326 16.01 4.03 20.92
C SER A 326 16.33 2.57 21.18
N VAL A 327 17.61 2.22 21.39
CA VAL A 327 18.02 0.87 21.80
C VAL A 327 18.66 0.95 23.18
N ARG A 328 18.26 0.08 24.11
CA ARG A 328 18.95 -0.03 25.41
C ARG A 328 19.96 -1.17 25.36
N HIS A 329 21.22 -0.86 25.65
CA HIS A 329 22.31 -1.81 25.78
C HIS A 329 23.16 -1.46 27.00
N ASP A 330 23.47 -2.47 27.83
CA ASP A 330 24.25 -2.36 29.06
C ASP A 330 23.81 -1.22 29.99
N GLY A 331 22.49 -1.01 30.10
CA GLY A 331 21.87 0.04 30.92
C GLY A 331 21.90 1.44 30.31
N THR A 332 22.64 1.66 29.21
CA THR A 332 22.64 2.90 28.44
C THR A 332 21.57 2.88 27.34
N VAL A 333 20.94 4.02 27.06
CA VAL A 333 20.00 4.17 25.95
C VAL A 333 20.69 4.98 24.85
N GLU A 334 20.77 4.42 23.65
CA GLU A 334 21.28 5.08 22.46
C GLU A 334 20.15 5.40 21.49
N ASP A 335 20.07 6.66 21.06
CA ASP A 335 19.03 7.18 20.16
C ASP A 335 19.57 7.44 18.75
N ILE A 336 18.85 6.93 17.74
CA ILE A 336 19.10 7.20 16.32
C ILE A 336 17.94 8.04 15.76
N HIS A 337 18.27 9.16 15.10
CA HIS A 337 17.28 9.93 14.32
C HIS A 337 16.88 9.17 13.06
N ILE A 338 15.58 8.90 12.90
CA ILE A 338 15.02 8.21 11.74
C ILE A 338 14.66 9.22 10.65
N PRO A 339 15.14 9.05 9.41
CA PRO A 339 14.71 9.85 8.27
C PRO A 339 13.24 9.57 7.95
N GLN A 340 12.46 10.61 7.63
CA GLN A 340 11.10 10.44 7.14
C GLN A 340 11.11 9.87 5.72
N GLY A 341 10.03 9.21 5.30
CA GLY A 341 9.80 8.68 3.95
C GLY A 341 10.71 7.51 3.54
N ILE A 342 11.82 7.27 4.23
CA ILE A 342 12.76 6.19 3.93
C ILE A 342 12.30 4.89 4.59
N LEU A 343 12.33 3.81 3.80
CA LEU A 343 12.11 2.43 4.24
C LEU A 343 13.23 1.98 5.19
N CYS A 344 12.92 1.63 6.46
CA CYS A 344 13.90 1.19 7.44
C CYS A 344 13.70 -0.28 7.83
N ASN A 345 14.57 -1.18 7.39
CA ASN A 345 14.61 -2.56 7.85
C ASN A 345 15.28 -2.66 9.23
N LEU A 346 14.84 -3.62 10.06
CA LEU A 346 15.56 -3.99 11.28
C LEU A 346 16.48 -5.19 11.01
N LYS A 347 17.72 -5.13 11.51
CA LYS A 347 18.78 -6.14 11.36
C LYS A 347 19.42 -6.45 12.72
N GLY A 348 19.92 -7.67 12.87
CA GLY A 348 20.66 -8.12 14.06
C GLY A 348 22.08 -7.55 14.12
N ALA A 349 23.08 -8.42 14.23
CA ALA A 349 24.48 -8.02 14.21
C ALA A 349 24.98 -7.68 12.79
N PRO A 350 25.86 -6.68 12.62
CA PRO A 350 26.51 -6.38 11.35
C PRO A 350 27.51 -7.49 10.97
N GLY A 351 27.61 -7.78 9.67
CA GLY A 351 28.51 -8.79 9.11
C GLY A 351 30.00 -8.43 9.22
N SER A 352 30.86 -9.10 8.47
CA SER A 352 32.29 -8.72 8.34
C SER A 352 32.44 -7.29 7.80
N LEU A 353 33.59 -6.65 8.06
CA LEU A 353 33.77 -5.26 7.64
C LEU A 353 33.84 -5.15 6.11
N ASP A 354 34.39 -6.18 5.45
CA ASP A 354 34.37 -6.32 3.99
C ASP A 354 32.95 -6.47 3.42
N GLU A 355 32.09 -7.33 3.99
CA GLU A 355 30.67 -7.46 3.57
C GLU A 355 29.90 -6.15 3.72
N MET A 356 30.06 -5.46 4.85
CA MET A 356 29.42 -4.15 5.10
C MET A 356 29.90 -3.11 4.09
N THR A 357 31.21 -3.08 3.80
CA THR A 357 31.78 -2.19 2.78
C THR A 357 31.25 -2.53 1.38
N ASP A 358 31.19 -3.79 1.00
CA ASP A 358 30.71 -4.15 -0.33
C ASP A 358 29.20 -3.98 -0.51
N PHE A 359 28.41 -4.12 0.55
CA PHE A 359 26.98 -3.91 0.49
C PHE A 359 26.60 -2.42 0.51
N TYR A 360 27.13 -1.63 1.46
CA TYR A 360 26.70 -0.24 1.69
C TYR A 360 27.56 0.83 1.00
N ILE A 361 28.78 0.52 0.58
CA ILE A 361 29.68 1.46 -0.12
C ILE A 361 29.78 1.07 -1.59
N SER A 362 30.22 -0.15 -1.92
CA SER A 362 30.48 -0.52 -3.32
C SER A 362 29.24 -0.52 -4.21
N ARG A 363 28.06 -0.93 -3.70
CA ARG A 363 26.79 -0.87 -4.46
C ARG A 363 26.22 0.55 -4.60
N PHE A 364 26.71 1.51 -3.81
CA PHE A 364 26.23 2.88 -3.77
C PHE A 364 26.99 3.79 -4.76
N VAL A 365 28.26 3.49 -5.03
CA VAL A 365 29.11 4.22 -5.99
C VAL A 365 28.50 4.37 -7.41
N PRO A 366 27.83 3.35 -8.01
CA PRO A 366 27.13 3.51 -9.29
C PRO A 366 26.01 4.56 -9.26
N LEU A 367 25.31 4.69 -8.12
CA LEU A 367 24.24 5.66 -7.93
C LEU A 367 24.80 7.08 -7.85
N ILE A 368 25.89 7.28 -7.11
CA ILE A 368 26.60 8.58 -7.04
C ILE A 368 27.03 9.04 -8.44
N LYS A 369 27.51 8.12 -9.28
CA LYS A 369 27.86 8.42 -10.68
C LYS A 369 26.68 8.92 -11.52
N GLY A 370 25.45 8.49 -11.21
CA GLY A 370 24.22 8.89 -11.94
C GLY A 370 23.56 10.17 -11.43
N PHE A 371 23.99 10.68 -10.27
CA PHE A 371 23.32 11.77 -9.53
C PHE A 371 24.21 12.97 -9.23
N SER A 372 25.50 12.73 -8.96
CA SER A 372 26.45 13.71 -8.42
C SER A 372 27.43 14.22 -9.49
N THR A 373 28.34 15.11 -9.11
CA THR A 373 29.40 15.62 -10.01
C THR A 373 30.51 14.58 -10.22
N GLU A 374 31.38 14.81 -11.21
CA GLU A 374 32.55 13.96 -11.44
C GLU A 374 33.49 13.94 -10.22
N ASP A 375 33.58 15.04 -9.48
CA ASP A 375 34.45 15.13 -8.31
C ASP A 375 33.84 14.43 -7.09
N ASP A 376 32.52 14.53 -6.87
CA ASP A 376 31.80 13.68 -5.90
C ASP A 376 32.05 12.19 -6.16
N TYR A 377 32.02 11.78 -7.43
CA TYR A 377 32.29 10.40 -7.85
C TYR A 377 33.75 9.99 -7.61
N LYS A 378 34.74 10.86 -7.89
CA LYS A 378 36.16 10.62 -7.58
C LYS A 378 36.40 10.48 -6.07
N VAL A 379 35.81 11.36 -5.26
CA VAL A 379 35.86 11.29 -3.79
C VAL A 379 35.26 9.97 -3.31
N SER A 380 34.13 9.55 -3.87
CA SER A 380 33.46 8.30 -3.51
C SER A 380 34.28 7.05 -3.85
N LEU A 381 34.94 7.03 -5.01
CA LEU A 381 35.89 5.97 -5.37
C LEU A 381 37.11 5.93 -4.43
N ALA A 382 37.61 7.09 -3.99
CA ALA A 382 38.71 7.16 -3.04
C ALA A 382 38.30 6.63 -1.66
N ILE A 383 37.10 7.00 -1.16
CA ILE A 383 36.50 6.43 0.06
C ILE A 383 36.35 4.92 -0.07
N GLN A 384 35.71 4.42 -1.13
CA GLN A 384 35.49 2.99 -1.34
C GLN A 384 36.80 2.20 -1.29
N LYS A 385 37.84 2.69 -1.98
CA LYS A 385 39.16 2.05 -1.97
C LYS A 385 39.78 2.08 -0.57
N LEU A 386 39.65 3.18 0.17
CA LEU A 386 40.16 3.32 1.52
C LEU A 386 39.46 2.38 2.51
N LEU A 387 38.13 2.29 2.46
CA LEU A 387 37.34 1.42 3.34
C LEU A 387 37.58 -0.07 3.05
N LYS A 388 37.76 -0.47 1.76
CA LYS A 388 38.19 -1.83 1.42
C LYS A 388 39.59 -2.16 1.95
N MET A 389 40.54 -1.22 1.87
CA MET A 389 41.86 -1.40 2.48
C MET A 389 41.79 -1.47 4.01
N LEU A 390 40.91 -0.70 4.65
CA LEU A 390 40.68 -0.78 6.09
C LEU A 390 40.08 -2.14 6.48
N SER A 391 39.04 -2.59 5.79
CA SER A 391 38.39 -3.90 5.98
C SER A 391 39.39 -5.04 5.93
N SER A 392 40.22 -5.10 4.88
CA SER A 392 41.26 -6.13 4.78
C SER A 392 42.32 -6.08 5.90
N VAL A 393 42.58 -4.92 6.50
CA VAL A 393 43.49 -4.81 7.65
C VAL A 393 42.81 -5.19 8.97
N VAL A 394 41.56 -4.76 9.20
CA VAL A 394 40.77 -5.11 10.41
C VAL A 394 40.45 -6.60 10.44
N ASP A 395 40.00 -7.17 9.31
CA ASP A 395 39.67 -8.60 9.18
C ASP A 395 40.95 -9.48 9.03
N GLY A 396 42.15 -8.93 9.28
CA GLY A 396 43.42 -9.66 9.36
C GLY A 396 43.99 -10.20 8.04
N THR A 397 43.32 -9.97 6.91
CA THR A 397 43.73 -10.50 5.59
C THR A 397 44.91 -9.77 4.96
N ALA A 398 45.19 -8.51 5.36
CA ALA A 398 46.27 -7.68 4.83
C ALA A 398 47.22 -7.17 5.93
N LYS A 399 48.54 -7.39 5.75
CA LYS A 399 49.58 -7.04 6.74
C LYS A 399 50.15 -5.60 6.66
N SER A 400 49.66 -4.76 5.74
CA SER A 400 50.35 -3.52 5.35
C SER A 400 49.65 -2.23 5.81
N GLY A 401 49.81 -1.88 7.09
CA GLY A 401 49.36 -0.58 7.62
C GLY A 401 50.04 0.64 6.99
N LEU A 402 51.18 0.45 6.29
CA LEU A 402 51.98 1.54 5.74
C LEU A 402 51.34 2.18 4.49
N ILE A 403 50.69 1.38 3.64
CA ILE A 403 49.95 1.84 2.45
C ILE A 403 48.69 2.65 2.85
N MET A 404 48.05 2.27 3.97
CA MET A 404 46.88 2.97 4.48
C MET A 404 47.22 4.42 4.87
N ARG A 405 48.39 4.66 5.50
CA ARG A 405 48.80 5.99 5.98
C ARG A 405 48.88 7.04 4.85
N SER A 406 49.49 6.70 3.72
CA SER A 406 49.55 7.62 2.56
C SER A 406 48.17 7.86 1.94
N SER A 407 47.31 6.85 1.98
CA SER A 407 45.96 6.91 1.41
C SER A 407 45.04 7.81 2.23
N VAL A 408 45.08 7.73 3.57
CA VAL A 408 44.28 8.61 4.46
C VAL A 408 44.68 10.07 4.33
N PHE A 409 45.98 10.39 4.26
CA PHE A 409 46.43 11.78 4.15
C PHE A 409 45.91 12.46 2.88
N ASN A 410 46.13 11.84 1.72
CA ASN A 410 45.63 12.34 0.44
C ASN A 410 44.10 12.49 0.45
N PHE A 411 43.41 11.59 1.15
CA PHE A 411 41.96 11.59 1.22
C PHE A 411 41.38 12.68 2.13
N SER A 412 42.01 12.98 3.28
CA SER A 412 41.67 14.11 4.15
C SER A 412 41.70 15.45 3.39
N ASP A 413 42.68 15.63 2.50
CA ASP A 413 42.77 16.84 1.67
C ASP A 413 41.71 16.89 0.56
N MET A 414 41.27 15.75 0.02
CA MET A 414 40.11 15.68 -0.87
C MET A 414 38.80 16.04 -0.14
N LEU A 415 38.60 15.53 1.09
CA LEU A 415 37.43 15.87 1.90
C LEU A 415 37.34 17.37 2.21
N LYS A 416 38.45 18.02 2.57
CA LYS A 416 38.47 19.47 2.86
C LYS A 416 38.05 20.35 1.68
N GLN A 417 38.16 19.82 0.45
CA GLN A 417 37.74 20.50 -0.79
C GLN A 417 36.30 20.18 -1.18
N LEU A 418 35.67 19.17 -0.56
CA LEU A 418 34.32 18.75 -0.88
C LEU A 418 33.28 19.72 -0.29
N THR A 419 32.48 20.33 -1.17
CA THR A 419 31.29 21.10 -0.80
C THR A 419 30.04 20.29 -1.07
N LEU A 420 29.45 19.69 -0.03
CA LEU A 420 28.14 19.04 -0.16
C LEU A 420 27.08 20.06 -0.56
N LYS A 421 26.30 19.72 -1.59
CA LYS A 421 25.04 20.40 -1.90
C LYS A 421 23.94 19.87 -0.99
N ALA A 422 22.92 20.69 -0.76
CA ALA A 422 21.64 20.19 -0.27
C ALA A 422 21.16 19.01 -1.12
N ASP A 423 20.55 18.02 -0.47
CA ASP A 423 19.98 16.83 -1.11
C ASP A 423 20.96 15.98 -1.93
N SER A 424 22.26 16.07 -1.62
CA SER A 424 23.26 15.21 -2.25
C SER A 424 23.17 13.78 -1.74
N ILE A 425 23.06 12.83 -2.66
CA ILE A 425 23.15 11.39 -2.35
C ILE A 425 24.50 11.00 -1.71
N LEU A 426 25.51 11.87 -1.81
CA LEU A 426 26.80 11.70 -1.14
C LEU A 426 26.68 11.80 0.39
N THR A 427 25.65 12.46 0.93
CA THR A 427 25.40 12.54 2.38
C THR A 427 25.18 11.15 2.98
N PHE A 428 24.25 10.35 2.43
CA PHE A 428 24.01 8.97 2.85
C PHE A 428 25.26 8.07 2.71
N PHE A 429 26.05 8.27 1.66
CA PHE A 429 27.29 7.53 1.45
C PHE A 429 28.36 7.87 2.49
N LEU A 430 28.45 9.14 2.90
CA LEU A 430 29.35 9.60 3.97
C LEU A 430 28.88 9.12 5.35
N GLU A 431 27.57 9.04 5.59
CA GLU A 431 26.98 8.43 6.80
C GLU A 431 27.32 6.92 6.87
N ASN A 432 27.16 6.17 5.77
CA ASN A 432 27.61 4.78 5.68
C ASN A 432 29.11 4.63 5.96
N SER A 433 29.91 5.53 5.39
CA SER A 433 31.36 5.55 5.56
C SER A 433 31.73 5.77 7.02
N LEU A 434 31.01 6.67 7.71
CA LEU A 434 31.22 6.93 9.13
C LEU A 434 30.86 5.69 9.97
N GLY A 435 29.71 5.07 9.73
CA GLY A 435 29.28 3.85 10.44
C GLY A 435 30.26 2.67 10.25
N ILE A 436 30.86 2.52 9.07
CA ILE A 436 31.92 1.53 8.81
C ILE A 436 33.20 1.88 9.58
N LEU A 437 33.58 3.16 9.67
CA LEU A 437 34.73 3.58 10.47
C LEU A 437 34.49 3.34 11.97
N ASP A 438 33.28 3.58 12.48
CA ASP A 438 32.92 3.26 13.87
C ASP A 438 32.97 1.74 14.13
N LEU A 439 32.44 0.90 13.23
CA LEU A 439 32.57 -0.56 13.32
C LEU A 439 34.02 -1.04 13.25
N ALA A 440 34.85 -0.39 12.44
CA ALA A 440 36.28 -0.67 12.37
C ALA A 440 36.95 -0.40 13.71
N LEU A 441 36.63 0.73 14.37
CA LEU A 441 37.18 1.09 15.67
C LEU A 441 36.80 0.09 16.76
N GLU A 442 35.54 -0.33 16.85
CA GLU A 442 35.10 -1.34 17.83
C GLU A 442 35.83 -2.67 17.68
N ARG A 443 36.09 -3.10 16.43
CA ARG A 443 36.82 -4.34 16.13
C ARG A 443 38.34 -4.19 16.23
N SER A 444 38.86 -2.98 16.45
CA SER A 444 40.29 -2.65 16.30
C SER A 444 41.17 -2.84 17.54
N ALA A 445 40.81 -3.73 18.47
CA ALA A 445 41.53 -3.92 19.74
C ALA A 445 43.07 -4.10 19.59
N ASP A 446 43.52 -4.72 18.49
CA ASP A 446 44.93 -4.99 18.20
C ASP A 446 45.57 -4.02 17.17
N ILE A 447 44.88 -2.98 16.71
CA ILE A 447 45.38 -2.08 15.65
C ILE A 447 46.39 -1.05 16.20
N GLU A 448 47.50 -0.87 15.48
CA GLU A 448 48.51 0.15 15.81
C GLU A 448 47.88 1.54 16.03
N GLY A 449 48.19 2.19 17.16
CA GLY A 449 47.62 3.51 17.50
C GLY A 449 47.84 4.65 16.48
N LYS A 450 48.77 4.49 15.52
CA LYS A 450 48.90 5.41 14.36
C LYS A 450 47.78 5.26 13.34
N ILE A 451 47.26 4.05 13.13
CA ILE A 451 46.09 3.81 12.27
C ILE A 451 44.83 4.31 12.98
N LEU A 452 44.69 4.04 14.28
CA LEU A 452 43.59 4.56 15.12
C LEU A 452 43.46 6.09 15.01
N LYS A 453 44.57 6.83 15.16
CA LYS A 453 44.60 8.30 15.00
C LYS A 453 44.16 8.75 13.61
N ASN A 454 44.53 8.00 12.57
CA ASN A 454 44.15 8.30 11.18
C ASN A 454 42.65 8.08 10.95
N ILE A 455 42.08 7.00 11.51
CA ILE A 455 40.64 6.72 11.46
C ILE A 455 39.87 7.86 12.16
N HIS A 456 40.24 8.25 13.38
CA HIS A 456 39.57 9.37 14.06
C HIS A 456 39.70 10.71 13.31
N SER A 457 40.85 10.99 12.68
CA SER A 457 41.00 12.19 11.84
C SER A 457 40.00 12.17 10.68
N LEU A 458 39.87 11.02 10.01
CA LEU A 458 38.94 10.82 8.91
C LEU A 458 37.47 10.93 9.35
N GLN A 459 37.12 10.35 10.50
CA GLN A 459 35.77 10.51 11.07
C GLN A 459 35.45 11.97 11.38
N ASN A 460 36.40 12.73 11.92
CA ASN A 460 36.23 14.15 12.22
C ASN A 460 36.07 14.99 10.95
N ASP A 461 36.84 14.70 9.89
CA ASP A 461 36.68 15.35 8.59
C ASP A 461 35.28 15.06 8.00
N ILE A 462 34.82 13.80 8.03
CA ILE A 462 33.47 13.40 7.56
C ILE A 462 32.37 14.06 8.41
N LYS A 463 32.45 14.00 9.74
CA LYS A 463 31.50 14.65 10.66
C LYS A 463 31.44 16.17 10.41
N GLY A 464 32.60 16.82 10.22
CA GLY A 464 32.70 18.25 9.90
C GLY A 464 32.11 18.65 8.54
N ILE A 465 31.92 17.69 7.63
CA ILE A 465 31.20 17.86 6.36
C ILE A 465 29.70 17.62 6.56
N LEU A 466 29.32 16.52 7.23
CA LEU A 466 27.92 16.17 7.48
C LEU A 466 27.19 17.24 8.31
N ILE A 467 27.85 17.83 9.32
CA ILE A 467 27.31 18.96 10.12
C ILE A 467 26.97 20.19 9.25
N LYS A 468 27.60 20.34 8.08
CA LYS A 468 27.33 21.44 7.13
C LYS A 468 26.30 21.06 6.06
N SER A 469 25.93 19.79 5.95
CA SER A 469 24.88 19.34 5.03
C SER A 469 23.51 19.74 5.57
N THR A 470 22.58 20.12 4.68
CA THR A 470 21.16 20.05 5.03
C THR A 470 20.73 18.59 5.16
N LYS A 471 19.57 18.35 5.78
CA LYS A 471 18.91 17.03 5.72
C LYS A 471 18.68 16.65 4.25
N ALA A 472 18.86 15.37 3.93
CA ALA A 472 18.71 14.87 2.56
C ALA A 472 17.23 14.61 2.22
N ASP A 473 16.85 14.89 0.97
CA ASP A 473 15.51 14.61 0.42
C ASP A 473 15.13 13.11 0.55
N PRO A 474 14.00 12.77 1.18
CA PRO A 474 13.51 11.39 1.34
C PRO A 474 13.11 10.70 0.02
N LEU A 475 12.99 11.43 -1.09
CA LEU A 475 12.59 10.92 -2.41
C LEU A 475 13.74 10.30 -3.21
N LEU A 476 14.96 10.34 -2.67
CA LEU A 476 16.10 9.63 -3.24
C LEU A 476 15.86 8.09 -3.18
N PRO A 477 16.39 7.30 -4.14
CA PRO A 477 16.05 5.88 -4.27
C PRO A 477 16.85 5.01 -3.29
N VAL A 478 16.68 5.29 -2.01
CA VAL A 478 17.38 4.70 -0.88
C VAL A 478 16.40 3.99 0.06
N ALA A 479 16.91 2.96 0.71
CA ALA A 479 16.32 2.35 1.89
C ALA A 479 17.42 2.32 2.96
N ALA A 480 17.04 2.08 4.21
CA ALA A 480 17.95 1.95 5.33
C ALA A 480 17.83 0.57 5.99
N ASP A 481 18.93 0.14 6.58
CA ASP A 481 19.08 -1.07 7.36
C ASP A 481 19.65 -0.66 8.73
N ILE A 482 18.89 -0.93 9.79
CA ILE A 482 19.24 -0.56 11.17
C ILE A 482 19.71 -1.81 11.91
N TYR A 483 20.98 -1.84 12.27
CA TYR A 483 21.57 -2.90 13.09
C TYR A 483 21.43 -2.53 14.55
N THR A 484 20.88 -3.42 15.37
CA THR A 484 20.54 -3.14 16.78
C THR A 484 21.31 -3.97 17.80
N ALA A 485 22.31 -4.74 17.38
CA ALA A 485 23.21 -5.45 18.30
C ALA A 485 24.45 -4.60 18.59
N GLY A 486 24.73 -4.35 19.87
CA GLY A 486 25.72 -3.37 20.29
C GLY A 486 25.20 -1.92 20.17
N THR A 487 26.12 -0.96 20.05
CA THR A 487 25.81 0.42 19.63
C THR A 487 25.06 0.39 18.29
N PRO A 488 23.78 0.80 18.24
CA PRO A 488 22.94 0.65 17.07
C PRO A 488 23.42 1.56 15.93
N ARG A 489 23.20 1.13 14.68
CA ARG A 489 23.72 1.82 13.49
C ARG A 489 22.73 1.81 12.33
N LEU A 490 22.62 2.96 11.68
CA LEU A 490 21.83 3.18 10.47
C LEU A 490 22.77 3.13 9.25
N PHE A 491 22.49 2.26 8.28
CA PHE A 491 23.16 2.22 6.98
C PHE A 491 22.15 2.34 5.85
N TYR A 492 22.50 3.06 4.78
CA TYR A 492 21.67 3.29 3.61
C TYR A 492 22.09 2.43 2.43
N ARG A 493 21.14 1.78 1.76
CA ARG A 493 21.35 1.02 0.53
C ARG A 493 20.57 1.65 -0.63
N SER A 494 21.12 1.52 -1.84
CA SER A 494 20.37 1.83 -3.06
C SER A 494 19.26 0.80 -3.29
N VAL A 495 18.06 1.28 -3.58
CA VAL A 495 16.93 0.45 -4.05
C VAL A 495 16.95 0.32 -5.57
N LYS A 496 17.39 1.37 -6.27
CA LYS A 496 17.45 1.43 -7.74
C LYS A 496 18.82 1.92 -8.21
N SER A 497 19.77 0.99 -8.37
CA SER A 497 21.16 1.27 -8.76
C SER A 497 21.30 1.90 -10.16
N THR A 498 20.28 1.81 -11.00
CA THR A 498 20.22 2.34 -12.37
C THR A 498 19.44 3.67 -12.48
N ALA A 499 18.94 4.21 -11.36
CA ALA A 499 18.24 5.49 -11.36
C ALA A 499 19.15 6.63 -11.83
N LYS A 500 18.54 7.65 -12.45
CA LYS A 500 19.20 8.84 -12.98
C LYS A 500 18.67 10.08 -12.27
N LYS A 501 19.45 11.17 -12.30
CA LYS A 501 19.02 12.48 -11.81
C LYS A 501 17.65 12.94 -12.36
N ALA A 502 17.33 12.63 -13.62
CA ALA A 502 16.03 12.95 -14.22
C ALA A 502 14.85 12.23 -13.54
N ASP A 503 15.05 10.98 -13.08
CA ASP A 503 14.02 10.20 -12.39
C ASP A 503 13.67 10.84 -11.03
N TYR A 504 14.68 11.38 -10.33
CA TYR A 504 14.49 12.12 -9.09
C TYR A 504 13.83 13.48 -9.29
N VAL A 505 14.18 14.24 -10.33
CA VAL A 505 13.46 15.49 -10.65
C VAL A 505 11.98 15.20 -10.92
N LEU A 506 11.66 14.12 -11.64
CA LEU A 506 10.29 13.69 -11.87
C LEU A 506 9.61 13.21 -10.59
N ALA A 507 10.30 12.43 -9.75
CA ALA A 507 9.76 11.96 -8.46
C ALA A 507 9.47 13.12 -7.50
N SER A 508 10.37 14.10 -7.40
CA SER A 508 10.20 15.33 -6.60
C SER A 508 9.04 16.19 -7.08
N GLN A 509 8.90 16.37 -8.41
CA GLN A 509 7.73 17.02 -8.99
C GLN A 509 6.42 16.27 -8.71
N LEU A 510 6.41 14.93 -8.78
CA LEU A 510 5.22 14.12 -8.52
C LEU A 510 4.84 14.06 -7.04
N ALA A 511 5.83 13.96 -6.14
CA ALA A 511 5.60 14.05 -4.71
C ALA A 511 5.05 15.43 -4.33
N SER A 512 5.59 16.50 -4.91
CA SER A 512 5.03 17.86 -4.78
C SER A 512 3.59 17.93 -5.33
N GLU A 513 3.31 17.35 -6.50
CA GLU A 513 1.97 17.28 -7.12
C GLU A 513 0.96 16.49 -6.27
N ILE A 514 1.42 15.50 -5.49
CA ILE A 514 0.63 14.68 -4.56
C ILE A 514 0.39 15.43 -3.23
N LEU A 515 1.39 16.13 -2.71
CA LEU A 515 1.30 16.89 -1.45
C LEU A 515 0.59 18.24 -1.62
N THR A 516 0.57 18.81 -2.84
CA THR A 516 -0.31 19.95 -3.13
C THR A 516 -1.75 19.47 -3.19
N ASP A 517 -2.47 19.73 -2.11
CA ASP A 517 -3.88 19.37 -1.97
C ASP A 517 -4.72 19.79 -3.19
N LYS A 518 -5.59 18.86 -3.62
CA LYS A 518 -6.53 19.03 -4.72
C LYS A 518 -7.91 19.50 -4.27
N ASP A 519 -8.15 19.61 -2.96
CA ASP A 519 -9.41 20.08 -2.41
C ASP A 519 -9.77 21.49 -2.90
N LEU A 520 -11.07 21.72 -3.05
CA LEU A 520 -11.60 23.05 -3.30
C LEU A 520 -11.24 23.95 -2.11
N SER A 521 -10.74 25.16 -2.38
CA SER A 521 -10.29 26.07 -1.34
C SER A 521 -11.37 26.24 -0.25
N PRO A 522 -11.02 26.27 1.06
CA PRO A 522 -12.00 26.45 2.15
C PRO A 522 -12.94 27.66 1.95
N ARG A 523 -12.45 28.69 1.26
CA ARG A 523 -13.21 29.85 0.82
C ARG A 523 -14.44 29.51 -0.02
N TYR A 524 -14.37 28.56 -0.95
CA TYR A 524 -15.50 28.16 -1.80
C TYR A 524 -16.64 27.54 -0.96
N TYR A 525 -16.30 26.66 -0.02
CA TYR A 525 -17.30 26.07 0.88
C TYR A 525 -17.93 27.13 1.80
N GLN A 526 -17.14 28.11 2.26
CA GLN A 526 -17.62 29.22 3.06
C GLN A 526 -18.57 30.15 2.26
N GLU A 527 -18.23 30.51 1.02
CA GLU A 527 -19.09 31.30 0.12
C GLU A 527 -20.43 30.57 -0.15
N GLU A 528 -20.40 29.25 -0.33
CA GLU A 528 -21.61 28.42 -0.49
C GLU A 528 -22.43 28.28 0.81
N LYS A 529 -21.78 28.20 1.98
CA LYS A 529 -22.43 28.23 3.31
C LYS A 529 -23.12 29.57 3.56
N GLU A 530 -22.48 30.68 3.22
CA GLU A 530 -23.07 32.03 3.32
C GLU A 530 -24.25 32.21 2.36
N ARG A 531 -24.13 31.69 1.13
CA ARG A 531 -25.24 31.66 0.14
C ARG A 531 -26.45 30.87 0.68
N LEU A 532 -26.21 29.76 1.39
CA LEU A 532 -27.25 28.95 2.03
C LEU A 532 -27.90 29.68 3.22
N LEU A 533 -27.11 30.20 4.16
CA LEU A 533 -27.62 30.94 5.32
C LEU A 533 -28.44 32.17 4.92
N LYS A 534 -28.06 32.84 3.82
CA LYS A 534 -28.83 33.93 3.22
C LYS A 534 -30.18 33.46 2.68
N LEU A 535 -30.25 32.32 1.99
CA LEU A 535 -31.53 31.75 1.54
C LEU A 535 -32.41 31.38 2.74
N ILE A 536 -31.85 30.77 3.77
CA ILE A 536 -32.59 30.40 4.99
C ILE A 536 -33.18 31.64 5.65
N GLY A 537 -32.37 32.68 5.90
CA GLY A 537 -32.85 33.94 6.47
C GLY A 537 -33.91 34.66 5.62
N MET A 538 -33.91 34.44 4.31
CA MET A 538 -34.99 34.92 3.44
C MET A 538 -36.26 34.08 3.56
N LEU A 539 -36.18 32.75 3.58
CA LEU A 539 -37.35 31.89 3.78
C LEU A 539 -38.00 32.13 5.16
N GLU A 540 -37.21 32.45 6.18
CA GLU A 540 -37.66 32.84 7.53
C GLU A 540 -38.38 34.21 7.57
N SER A 541 -38.20 35.09 6.58
CA SER A 541 -38.66 36.49 6.63
C SER A 541 -39.54 36.96 5.47
N ALA A 542 -39.56 36.25 4.35
CA ALA A 542 -40.12 36.76 3.10
C ALA A 542 -41.61 36.46 2.89
N THR A 543 -42.22 37.31 2.07
CA THR A 543 -43.37 36.93 1.24
C THR A 543 -42.85 36.52 -0.15
N ASP A 544 -43.51 35.56 -0.82
CA ASP A 544 -43.00 34.83 -2.01
C ASP A 544 -42.25 35.67 -3.07
N LEU A 545 -42.66 36.94 -3.27
CA LEU A 545 -42.18 37.85 -4.32
C LEU A 545 -40.69 38.25 -4.24
N GLU A 546 -40.05 38.21 -3.07
CA GLU A 546 -38.64 38.65 -2.94
C GLU A 546 -37.63 37.53 -3.21
N VAL A 547 -38.06 36.28 -3.05
CA VAL A 547 -37.18 35.10 -3.10
C VAL A 547 -36.64 34.87 -4.52
N ASP A 548 -37.53 34.79 -5.52
CA ASP A 548 -37.15 34.58 -6.93
C ASP A 548 -36.13 35.63 -7.44
N LYS A 549 -36.31 36.90 -7.09
CA LYS A 549 -35.49 38.01 -7.63
C LYS A 549 -34.02 37.92 -7.21
N ILE A 550 -33.73 37.43 -6.00
CA ILE A 550 -32.35 37.29 -5.51
C ILE A 550 -31.72 36.01 -6.05
N LEU A 551 -32.50 34.94 -6.18
CA LEU A 551 -32.07 33.66 -6.76
C LEU A 551 -31.62 33.76 -8.22
N GLU A 552 -32.16 34.70 -8.99
CA GLU A 552 -31.65 34.99 -10.34
C GLU A 552 -30.32 35.74 -10.36
N THR A 553 -30.02 36.55 -9.33
CA THR A 553 -28.80 37.37 -9.26
C THR A 553 -27.58 36.62 -8.76
N HIS A 554 -27.76 35.65 -7.86
CA HIS A 554 -26.65 34.89 -7.27
C HIS A 554 -26.37 33.63 -8.10
N LYS A 555 -25.45 33.74 -9.07
CA LYS A 555 -24.86 32.56 -9.71
C LYS A 555 -24.18 31.71 -8.64
N PRO A 556 -24.32 30.37 -8.65
CA PRO A 556 -23.54 29.51 -7.76
C PRO A 556 -22.05 29.74 -7.99
N ALA A 557 -21.26 29.67 -6.91
CA ALA A 557 -19.82 29.81 -7.02
C ALA A 557 -19.29 28.76 -8.02
N GLN A 558 -18.44 29.17 -8.95
CA GLN A 558 -17.72 28.21 -9.78
C GLN A 558 -16.54 27.68 -8.94
N PRO A 559 -16.34 26.35 -8.84
CA PRO A 559 -15.17 25.79 -8.17
C PRO A 559 -13.91 26.19 -8.96
N THR A 560 -13.27 27.28 -8.52
CA THR A 560 -12.09 27.84 -9.18
C THR A 560 -10.89 26.98 -8.80
N ARG A 561 -10.56 25.98 -9.64
CA ARG A 561 -9.37 25.15 -9.44
C ARG A 561 -8.12 26.01 -9.61
N THR A 562 -7.43 26.31 -8.53
CA THR A 562 -6.33 27.27 -8.50
C THR A 562 -5.07 26.79 -9.24
N ARG A 563 -4.93 25.50 -9.59
CA ARG A 563 -3.61 24.95 -9.97
C ARG A 563 -3.63 23.75 -10.92
N THR A 564 -3.58 23.99 -12.23
CA THR A 564 -3.00 23.02 -13.20
C THR A 564 -2.59 23.65 -14.55
N GLN A 565 -3.20 24.78 -14.96
CA GLN A 565 -2.88 25.41 -16.25
C GLN A 565 -1.47 26.04 -16.28
N GLU A 566 -1.09 26.82 -15.26
CA GLU A 566 0.25 27.44 -15.20
C GLU A 566 1.40 26.40 -15.27
N ILE A 567 1.22 25.23 -14.62
CA ILE A 567 2.22 24.14 -14.63
C ILE A 567 2.34 23.50 -16.04
N LYS A 568 1.30 23.54 -16.87
CA LYS A 568 1.41 23.09 -18.27
C LYS A 568 2.25 24.06 -19.11
N ASP A 569 2.12 25.36 -18.86
CA ASP A 569 2.87 26.39 -19.58
C ASP A 569 4.36 26.37 -19.17
N GLU A 570 4.68 26.17 -17.89
CA GLU A 570 6.06 25.94 -17.43
C GLU A 570 6.67 24.62 -17.94
N ARG A 571 5.88 23.54 -18.03
CA ARG A 571 6.35 22.25 -18.60
C ARG A 571 6.79 22.38 -20.06
N GLY A 572 6.25 23.35 -20.82
CA GLY A 572 6.73 23.69 -22.16
C GLY A 572 8.17 24.23 -22.16
N MET A 573 8.50 25.15 -21.24
CA MET A 573 9.83 25.80 -21.19
C MET A 573 10.96 24.90 -20.68
N ILE A 574 10.66 23.92 -19.80
CA ILE A 574 11.72 23.05 -19.24
C ILE A 574 12.21 22.02 -20.27
N SER A 575 11.34 21.60 -21.20
CA SER A 575 11.69 20.68 -22.29
C SER A 575 12.79 21.21 -23.21
N GLU A 576 12.87 22.54 -23.38
CA GLU A 576 13.78 23.19 -24.34
C GLU A 576 15.17 23.49 -23.74
N LYS A 577 15.29 23.54 -22.41
CA LYS A 577 16.53 23.88 -21.69
C LYS A 577 17.49 22.71 -21.40
N LEU A 578 17.12 21.48 -21.74
CA LEU A 578 17.90 20.27 -21.42
C LEU A 578 18.73 19.70 -22.60
N THR A 579 18.69 20.35 -23.77
CA THR A 579 19.53 20.01 -24.94
C THR A 579 20.48 21.15 -25.27
N GLY A 580 21.38 21.47 -24.33
CA GLY A 580 22.52 22.38 -24.56
C GLY A 580 23.79 21.60 -24.86
N ASP A 581 24.23 21.59 -26.11
CA ASP A 581 25.45 20.90 -26.55
C ASP A 581 26.72 21.56 -25.97
N ALA A 582 27.67 20.72 -25.55
CA ALA A 582 28.99 21.15 -25.12
C ALA A 582 29.93 21.31 -26.33
N GLU A 583 30.49 22.51 -26.52
CA GLU A 583 31.50 22.76 -27.56
C GLU A 583 32.79 21.96 -27.30
N ILE A 584 33.28 21.25 -28.33
CA ILE A 584 34.63 20.68 -28.34
C ILE A 584 35.51 21.48 -29.32
N PRO A 585 36.59 22.11 -28.88
CA PRO A 585 37.43 22.94 -29.75
C PRO A 585 38.40 22.10 -30.60
N GLY A 586 38.16 22.12 -31.91
CA GLY A 586 39.15 22.13 -33.01
C GLY A 586 40.34 21.16 -33.03
N SER A 587 40.47 20.39 -34.13
CA SER A 587 41.79 20.23 -34.76
C SER A 587 41.76 20.06 -36.30
N SER A 588 42.50 20.96 -36.95
CA SER A 588 43.29 20.84 -38.19
C SER A 588 42.84 19.94 -39.37
N ARG A 589 42.66 20.59 -40.53
CA ARG A 589 42.64 19.95 -41.87
C ARG A 589 44.02 19.37 -42.25
N LYS A 590 44.06 18.11 -42.71
CA LYS A 590 44.85 17.68 -43.89
C LYS A 590 44.07 16.59 -44.64
N GLY A 591 44.08 16.66 -45.98
CA GLY A 591 43.29 15.77 -46.83
C GLY A 591 44.12 14.75 -47.62
N LEU A 592 43.52 14.31 -48.73
CA LEU A 592 43.99 13.40 -49.78
C LEU A 592 43.73 11.88 -49.62
N LYS A 593 42.93 11.43 -50.61
CA LYS A 593 43.02 10.22 -51.43
C LYS A 593 42.08 9.04 -51.15
N SER A 594 41.34 8.75 -52.22
CA SER A 594 40.57 7.54 -52.51
C SER A 594 41.40 6.26 -52.37
N GLY A 595 40.79 5.21 -51.80
CA GLY A 595 41.39 3.88 -51.70
C GLY A 595 40.34 2.78 -51.71
N SER A 596 40.33 2.01 -52.81
CA SER A 596 39.67 0.72 -53.02
C SER A 596 39.38 -0.12 -51.76
N GLY A 597 38.16 -0.66 -51.64
CA GLY A 597 37.81 -1.61 -50.59
C GLY A 597 38.33 -3.04 -50.83
N LYS A 598 38.36 -3.82 -49.74
CA LYS A 598 38.12 -5.29 -49.66
C LYS A 598 38.24 -5.75 -48.19
N ASN A 599 37.70 -6.95 -47.90
CA ASN A 599 37.91 -7.75 -46.68
C ASN A 599 37.26 -7.29 -45.35
N ARG A 600 36.00 -7.71 -45.12
CA ARG A 600 35.38 -7.81 -43.77
C ARG A 600 34.91 -9.23 -43.38
N ARG A 601 35.25 -10.28 -44.16
CA ARG A 601 34.83 -11.67 -43.91
C ARG A 601 35.83 -12.56 -43.13
N ALA A 602 36.98 -12.01 -42.70
CA ALA A 602 38.05 -12.80 -42.09
C ALA A 602 38.01 -12.89 -40.55
N TRP A 603 37.25 -12.02 -39.85
CA TRP A 603 37.30 -11.93 -38.38
C TRP A 603 36.29 -12.82 -37.64
N LEU A 604 35.20 -13.23 -38.30
CA LEU A 604 34.14 -14.06 -37.70
C LEU A 604 34.49 -15.56 -37.59
N LEU A 605 35.51 -16.03 -38.31
CA LEU A 605 35.94 -17.44 -38.26
C LEU A 605 36.94 -17.75 -37.14
N LEU A 606 37.54 -16.75 -36.50
CA LEU A 606 38.52 -16.94 -35.41
C LEU A 606 37.88 -17.18 -34.03
N LEU A 607 36.58 -16.89 -33.86
CA LEU A 607 35.86 -17.10 -32.60
C LEU A 607 35.17 -18.48 -32.48
N LEU A 608 35.07 -19.25 -33.56
CA LEU A 608 34.43 -20.58 -33.57
C LEU A 608 35.37 -21.73 -33.17
N ILE A 609 36.69 -21.51 -33.24
CA ILE A 609 37.70 -22.53 -33.01
C ILE A 609 37.87 -22.93 -31.52
N PRO A 610 37.77 -22.02 -30.53
CA PRO A 610 37.86 -22.41 -29.10
C PRO A 610 36.68 -23.25 -28.60
N LEU A 611 35.47 -22.98 -29.10
CA LEU A 611 34.24 -23.66 -28.67
C LEU A 611 34.16 -25.13 -29.12
N LEU A 612 34.69 -25.43 -30.31
CA LEU A 612 34.77 -26.80 -30.82
C LEU A 612 35.85 -27.66 -30.13
N ALA A 613 36.88 -27.04 -29.55
CA ALA A 613 37.93 -27.74 -28.82
C ALA A 613 37.47 -28.25 -27.43
N LEU A 614 36.56 -27.53 -26.76
CA LEU A 614 36.01 -27.93 -25.45
C LEU A 614 35.02 -29.11 -25.55
N ALA A 615 34.25 -29.19 -26.63
CA ALA A 615 33.29 -30.29 -26.85
C ALA A 615 33.97 -31.65 -27.11
N LEU A 616 35.22 -31.66 -27.59
CA LEU A 616 35.93 -32.88 -27.98
C LEU A 616 36.79 -33.51 -26.87
N TRP A 617 36.85 -32.91 -25.67
CA TRP A 617 37.68 -33.42 -24.56
C TRP A 617 36.88 -33.96 -23.37
N GLY A 618 35.54 -33.81 -23.37
CA GLY A 618 34.66 -34.15 -22.25
C GLY A 618 34.08 -35.57 -22.22
N GLY A 619 34.47 -36.49 -23.11
CA GLY A 619 33.78 -37.77 -23.27
C GLY A 619 34.66 -38.98 -23.52
N TYR A 620 35.22 -39.59 -22.46
CA TYR A 620 35.63 -41.01 -22.47
C TYR A 620 35.79 -41.58 -21.04
N LYS A 621 35.43 -42.86 -20.87
CA LYS A 621 35.31 -43.65 -19.60
C LYS A 621 33.99 -43.41 -18.83
N GLY A 622 33.20 -44.45 -18.54
CA GLY A 622 33.34 -45.85 -18.94
C GLY A 622 32.10 -46.68 -18.61
N LEU A 623 31.83 -47.71 -19.43
CA LEU A 623 30.64 -48.55 -19.34
C LEU A 623 31.06 -50.03 -19.24
N SER A 624 30.76 -50.67 -18.12
CA SER A 624 30.80 -52.13 -17.92
C SER A 624 30.13 -52.47 -16.58
N GLY A 625 29.22 -53.44 -16.45
CA GLY A 625 28.71 -54.40 -17.43
C GLY A 625 27.27 -54.83 -17.14
N ALA A 626 26.75 -55.80 -17.90
CA ALA A 626 25.33 -56.09 -18.02
C ALA A 626 24.90 -57.48 -17.50
N GLY A 627 23.59 -57.64 -17.27
CA GLY A 627 22.90 -58.93 -17.04
C GLY A 627 22.43 -59.12 -15.58
N SER A 628 21.30 -59.78 -15.30
CA SER A 628 20.28 -60.36 -16.19
C SER A 628 18.98 -60.67 -15.41
N ARG A 629 17.84 -60.22 -15.96
CA ARG A 629 16.50 -60.86 -16.02
C ARG A 629 15.94 -61.70 -14.83
N ALA A 630 14.74 -61.28 -14.42
CA ALA A 630 13.52 -62.08 -14.16
C ALA A 630 13.14 -62.60 -12.75
N ASP A 631 11.82 -62.49 -12.52
CA ASP A 631 10.91 -63.34 -11.74
C ASP A 631 10.74 -63.19 -10.21
N ARG A 632 9.61 -62.53 -9.87
CA ARG A 632 8.43 -63.06 -9.15
C ARG A 632 8.41 -63.20 -7.60
N VAL A 633 7.25 -62.75 -7.09
CA VAL A 633 6.47 -63.26 -5.93
C VAL A 633 6.87 -62.80 -4.52
N ALA A 634 6.12 -61.80 -4.06
CA ALA A 634 5.25 -61.76 -2.87
C ALA A 634 5.78 -62.03 -1.43
N ALA A 635 5.04 -61.36 -0.52
CA ALA A 635 4.76 -61.71 0.88
C ALA A 635 5.83 -61.48 1.95
N GLY A 636 5.48 -60.56 2.87
CA GLY A 636 5.42 -60.90 4.29
C GLY A 636 6.58 -60.43 5.17
N PRO A 637 6.34 -59.59 6.20
CA PRO A 637 7.34 -59.22 7.19
C PRO A 637 7.32 -60.21 8.37
N VAL A 638 8.50 -60.61 8.85
CA VAL A 638 8.70 -61.12 10.23
C VAL A 638 10.04 -60.63 10.77
N ASP A 639 9.95 -59.61 11.61
CA ASP A 639 10.46 -59.55 12.98
C ASP A 639 11.77 -60.23 13.43
N SER A 640 12.49 -59.46 14.25
CA SER A 640 13.26 -59.89 15.43
C SER A 640 14.56 -60.72 15.27
N GLY A 641 15.52 -60.46 16.17
CA GLY A 641 16.71 -61.31 16.37
C GLY A 641 18.01 -60.52 16.57
N GLY A 642 18.26 -60.02 17.78
CA GLY A 642 19.52 -59.34 18.12
C GLY A 642 20.71 -60.32 18.30
N GLY A 643 21.92 -59.77 18.32
CA GLY A 643 23.16 -60.52 18.57
C GLY A 643 24.31 -59.61 18.99
N ASN A 644 24.56 -59.52 20.30
CA ASN A 644 25.72 -58.84 20.86
C ASN A 644 27.03 -59.58 20.53
N GLN A 645 28.09 -58.82 20.27
CA GLN A 645 29.42 -58.96 20.89
C GLN A 645 30.14 -57.61 20.69
N GLU A 646 30.30 -56.80 21.73
CA GLU A 646 31.45 -56.84 22.65
C GLU A 646 32.80 -56.81 21.92
N SER A 647 33.54 -55.70 22.07
CA SER A 647 34.72 -55.66 22.97
C SER A 647 35.58 -54.41 22.74
N GLN A 648 35.59 -53.51 23.74
CA GLN A 648 36.79 -52.93 24.39
C GLN A 648 37.74 -52.00 23.57
N THR A 649 38.36 -50.94 24.12
CA THR A 649 38.39 -50.40 25.50
C THR A 649 38.91 -48.95 25.56
N ALA A 650 38.61 -48.24 26.66
CA ALA A 650 39.42 -47.19 27.33
C ALA A 650 39.66 -45.84 26.59
N ASP A 651 39.83 -44.67 27.22
CA ASP A 651 39.58 -44.13 28.59
C ASP A 651 39.75 -42.58 28.49
N SER A 652 39.29 -41.67 29.38
CA SER A 652 38.48 -41.70 30.63
C SER A 652 37.74 -40.32 30.72
N SER A 653 37.13 -39.80 31.80
CA SER A 653 36.96 -40.20 33.21
C SER A 653 35.73 -39.50 33.85
N THR A 654 35.17 -40.17 34.86
CA THR A 654 34.14 -39.78 35.86
C THR A 654 34.38 -38.52 36.72
N VAL A 655 33.28 -37.89 37.17
CA VAL A 655 32.98 -37.61 38.61
C VAL A 655 31.48 -37.91 38.86
N ALA A 656 31.13 -38.41 40.04
CA ALA A 656 29.82 -39.02 40.36
C ALA A 656 28.96 -38.20 41.36
N GLY A 657 27.71 -38.63 41.57
CA GLY A 657 26.81 -38.08 42.59
C GLY A 657 25.38 -38.67 42.59
N ASP A 658 25.23 -39.92 43.01
CA ASP A 658 23.93 -40.51 43.43
C ASP A 658 23.32 -39.72 44.62
N THR A 659 22.01 -39.69 44.88
CA THR A 659 21.25 -40.80 45.50
C THR A 659 19.77 -40.88 45.10
N ALA A 660 19.23 -42.10 45.15
CA ALA A 660 17.85 -42.47 44.84
C ALA A 660 16.90 -42.45 46.06
N GLU A 661 15.59 -42.54 45.79
CA GLU A 661 14.60 -43.51 46.31
C GLU A 661 13.32 -43.32 45.43
N ASP A 662 12.89 -44.32 44.66
CA ASP A 662 11.84 -45.31 45.00
C ASP A 662 10.57 -44.66 45.63
N ILE A 663 9.33 -44.96 45.19
CA ILE A 663 8.70 -46.29 45.09
C ILE A 663 7.62 -46.29 43.98
N SER A 664 7.54 -47.42 43.25
CA SER A 664 6.36 -48.19 42.75
C SER A 664 4.94 -47.53 42.69
N SER A 665 4.00 -47.94 41.81
CA SER A 665 3.90 -49.02 40.82
C SER A 665 2.56 -48.93 40.07
N ALA A 666 2.48 -49.53 38.87
CA ALA A 666 1.42 -50.43 38.36
C ALA A 666 -0.08 -50.18 38.73
N ASP A 667 -1.07 -50.35 37.84
CA ASP A 667 -1.05 -50.95 36.49
C ASP A 667 -2.37 -50.65 35.74
N GLU A 668 -2.41 -51.02 34.44
CA GLU A 668 -3.52 -51.61 33.66
C GLU A 668 -5.01 -51.32 34.01
N LYS A 669 -5.97 -51.21 33.06
CA LYS A 669 -5.97 -51.44 31.59
C LYS A 669 -7.24 -50.84 30.95
N ALA A 670 -7.27 -50.92 29.61
CA ALA A 670 -8.41 -51.05 28.70
C ALA A 670 -9.86 -51.07 29.26
N GLY A 671 -10.85 -50.50 28.56
CA GLY A 671 -10.85 -49.97 27.18
C GLY A 671 -12.30 -49.78 26.69
N GLU A 672 -12.47 -49.67 25.36
CA GLU A 672 -13.69 -49.98 24.56
C GLU A 672 -15.08 -49.80 25.23
N GLY A 673 -16.00 -48.98 24.72
CA GLY A 673 -16.02 -48.25 23.45
C GLY A 673 -17.43 -47.72 23.14
N GLU A 674 -17.52 -47.07 21.97
CA GLU A 674 -18.69 -47.02 21.06
C GLU A 674 -20.12 -46.62 21.49
N ASN A 675 -20.69 -45.76 20.64
CA ASN A 675 -22.11 -45.59 20.29
C ASN A 675 -23.08 -45.00 21.33
N GLY A 676 -23.82 -43.97 20.90
CA GLY A 676 -25.05 -43.56 21.60
C GLY A 676 -25.42 -42.08 21.57
N SER A 677 -25.64 -41.49 20.38
CA SER A 677 -26.71 -40.48 20.25
C SER A 677 -28.08 -41.21 20.42
N PRO A 678 -29.23 -40.53 20.68
CA PRO A 678 -29.48 -39.09 20.48
C PRO A 678 -30.41 -38.44 21.54
N GLU A 679 -30.99 -37.29 21.15
CA GLU A 679 -32.31 -36.75 21.52
C GLU A 679 -32.54 -36.06 22.89
N SER A 680 -32.85 -34.75 22.77
CA SER A 680 -33.67 -33.98 23.71
C SER A 680 -35.12 -34.49 23.71
N PRO A 681 -35.89 -34.29 24.80
CA PRO A 681 -36.72 -33.08 24.98
C PRO A 681 -36.61 -32.51 26.42
N ALA A 682 -36.84 -31.23 26.73
CA ALA A 682 -38.05 -30.39 26.59
C ALA A 682 -39.26 -30.84 27.45
N GLY A 683 -39.75 -29.95 28.32
CA GLY A 683 -40.89 -30.15 29.24
C GLY A 683 -40.44 -30.18 30.72
N ALA A 684 -40.56 -29.13 31.52
CA ALA A 684 -41.73 -28.33 31.95
C ALA A 684 -42.25 -28.77 33.35
N ASP A 685 -42.16 -27.83 34.28
CA ASP A 685 -43.03 -27.55 35.43
C ASP A 685 -43.58 -28.69 36.30
N THR A 686 -43.20 -28.70 37.59
CA THR A 686 -44.21 -28.78 38.68
C THR A 686 -43.68 -28.18 39.99
N GLU A 687 -44.55 -27.48 40.71
CA GLU A 687 -44.29 -26.90 42.03
C GLU A 687 -44.55 -27.89 43.19
N GLU A 688 -44.42 -27.37 44.41
CA GLU A 688 -44.97 -27.85 45.69
C GLU A 688 -44.22 -28.91 46.52
N SER A 689 -43.42 -28.37 47.46
CA SER A 689 -43.63 -28.54 48.92
C SER A 689 -42.95 -29.71 49.67
N ILE A 690 -42.28 -29.38 50.80
CA ILE A 690 -42.72 -29.69 52.19
C ILE A 690 -41.59 -29.37 53.20
N ALA A 691 -42.00 -28.79 54.35
CA ALA A 691 -41.27 -28.63 55.63
C ALA A 691 -39.96 -27.79 55.64
N GLY A 692 -39.62 -27.10 56.73
CA GLY A 692 -40.34 -26.89 57.99
C GLY A 692 -39.38 -26.59 59.16
N THR A 693 -39.91 -25.97 60.23
CA THR A 693 -39.21 -25.53 61.47
C THR A 693 -38.26 -24.31 61.30
N GLY A 694 -38.21 -23.33 62.20
CA GLY A 694 -39.08 -23.04 63.36
C GLY A 694 -38.55 -21.87 64.23
N THR A 695 -39.47 -21.15 64.91
CA THR A 695 -39.28 -20.27 66.12
C THR A 695 -38.19 -19.16 66.08
N SER A 696 -38.55 -17.88 66.08
CA SER A 696 -38.88 -17.01 67.25
C SER A 696 -37.63 -16.54 68.04
N ASP A 697 -37.51 -15.31 68.57
CA ASP A 697 -38.48 -14.27 68.95
C ASP A 697 -37.95 -12.83 68.75
N SER A 698 -38.89 -11.88 68.59
CA SER A 698 -38.76 -10.43 68.90
C SER A 698 -39.18 -10.19 70.37
N PRO A 699 -38.97 -9.04 71.06
CA PRO A 699 -39.01 -7.67 70.52
C PRO A 699 -38.17 -6.57 71.29
N GLY A 700 -38.41 -5.29 70.97
CA GLY A 700 -38.51 -4.24 72.00
C GLY A 700 -37.59 -3.01 71.88
N ALA A 701 -38.18 -1.87 71.49
CA ALA A 701 -37.53 -0.55 71.41
C ALA A 701 -37.29 0.14 72.78
N ALA A 702 -36.35 1.10 72.83
CA ALA A 702 -36.62 2.53 73.15
C ALA A 702 -35.37 3.40 73.47
N GLY A 703 -35.28 4.60 72.87
CA GLY A 703 -34.55 5.80 73.34
C GLY A 703 -33.00 5.77 73.40
N THR A 704 -32.27 6.89 73.42
CA THR A 704 -32.58 8.32 73.14
C THR A 704 -31.26 9.12 73.02
N ASP A 705 -31.33 10.28 72.35
CA ASP A 705 -30.52 11.51 72.57
C ASP A 705 -29.06 11.71 72.09
N SER A 706 -28.91 12.86 71.41
CA SER A 706 -27.84 13.89 71.51
C SER A 706 -26.69 14.00 70.48
N SER A 707 -26.92 14.93 69.54
CA SER A 707 -26.06 16.09 69.18
C SER A 707 -24.60 15.90 68.72
N ALA A 708 -24.23 16.44 67.54
CA ALA A 708 -23.80 17.85 67.38
C ALA A 708 -23.15 18.15 66.01
N ASN A 709 -23.31 19.40 65.59
CA ASN A 709 -22.71 20.13 64.44
C ASN A 709 -21.27 19.77 64.04
N ALA A 710 -20.96 19.92 62.74
CA ALA A 710 -20.23 21.09 62.25
C ALA A 710 -20.21 21.17 60.71
N GLU A 711 -20.61 22.31 60.17
CA GLU A 711 -20.22 22.77 58.83
C GLU A 711 -18.80 23.34 58.91
N THR A 712 -18.06 23.30 57.81
CA THR A 712 -16.93 24.21 57.60
C THR A 712 -16.87 24.62 56.13
N GLU A 713 -17.41 25.81 55.85
CA GLU A 713 -16.91 26.60 54.73
C GLU A 713 -15.47 27.01 55.03
N ASP A 714 -14.61 27.12 54.01
CA ASP A 714 -13.58 28.16 54.03
C ASP A 714 -13.37 28.72 52.62
N SER A 715 -13.12 30.02 52.56
CA SER A 715 -13.12 30.85 51.36
C SER A 715 -12.03 31.92 51.46
N GLY A 716 -11.10 31.94 50.51
CA GLY A 716 -10.19 33.06 50.30
C GLY A 716 -8.85 32.61 49.71
N SER A 717 -8.33 33.13 48.61
CA SER A 717 -8.22 34.53 48.10
C SER A 717 -6.80 35.06 48.28
N SER A 718 -6.31 35.73 47.23
CA SER A 718 -5.15 36.65 47.21
C SER A 718 -3.75 36.01 47.10
N ILE A 719 -2.72 36.60 46.45
CA ILE A 719 -2.56 37.72 45.48
C ILE A 719 -1.06 37.72 45.01
N LEU A 720 -0.70 38.39 43.89
CA LEU A 720 0.67 38.57 43.32
C LEU A 720 1.31 37.29 42.71
N GLU A 721 2.19 37.34 41.69
CA GLU A 721 2.91 38.44 41.03
C GLU A 721 3.24 38.11 39.56
N SER A 722 3.34 39.11 38.67
CA SER A 722 3.83 38.97 37.27
C SER A 722 5.37 39.10 37.21
N PRO A 723 6.05 38.55 36.18
CA PRO A 723 6.38 39.35 34.98
C PRO A 723 6.41 38.52 33.67
N GLY A 724 6.55 39.09 32.48
CA GLY A 724 6.66 40.51 32.10
C GLY A 724 6.59 40.69 30.57
N GLU A 725 6.32 41.90 30.14
CA GLU A 725 6.16 42.28 28.73
C GLU A 725 7.51 42.34 27.99
N ASN A 726 7.50 42.15 26.67
CA ASN A 726 8.58 42.64 25.82
C ASN A 726 8.00 43.10 24.48
N GLU A 727 7.93 44.42 24.30
CA GLU A 727 7.45 45.07 23.08
C GLU A 727 8.54 45.05 22.00
N GLY A 728 8.12 45.03 20.74
CA GLY A 728 9.02 45.13 19.58
C GLY A 728 8.31 45.80 18.41
N GLU A 729 8.58 47.08 18.21
CA GLU A 729 8.03 47.88 17.11
C GLU A 729 8.52 47.41 15.72
N PRO A 730 7.70 47.54 14.67
CA PRO A 730 8.14 47.38 13.28
C PRO A 730 8.80 48.67 12.76
N SER A 731 9.85 48.54 11.95
CA SER A 731 10.40 49.66 11.16
C SER A 731 10.16 49.44 9.67
N GLU A 732 9.52 50.43 9.05
CA GLU A 732 9.40 50.55 7.59
C GLU A 732 10.69 51.13 7.01
N ALA A 733 11.09 50.66 5.82
CA ALA A 733 11.86 51.44 4.86
C ALA A 733 11.67 50.85 3.45
N GLU A 734 11.19 51.68 2.53
CA GLU A 734 11.12 51.41 1.10
C GLU A 734 12.51 51.52 0.46
N GLU A 735 12.75 50.85 -0.68
CA GLU A 735 13.29 51.58 -1.84
C GLU A 735 13.01 50.86 -3.17
N GLU A 736 12.81 51.66 -4.22
CA GLU A 736 12.51 51.20 -5.58
C GLU A 736 13.74 50.62 -6.29
N ASN A 737 13.52 49.75 -7.28
CA ASN A 737 14.05 50.07 -8.61
C ASN A 737 13.28 49.41 -9.76
N LYS A 738 12.99 50.23 -10.78
CA LYS A 738 12.53 49.81 -12.11
C LYS A 738 13.75 49.77 -13.03
N GLU A 739 13.76 48.92 -14.05
CA GLU A 739 13.83 49.35 -15.46
C GLU A 739 13.93 48.18 -16.46
N ASN A 740 13.04 48.21 -17.44
CA ASN A 740 13.28 48.05 -18.88
C ASN A 740 14.24 46.94 -19.39
N ASN A 741 13.72 46.05 -20.24
CA ASN A 741 13.70 46.36 -21.69
C ASN A 741 12.86 45.39 -22.55
N ASN A 742 12.22 45.95 -23.57
CA ASN A 742 11.59 45.22 -24.67
C ASN A 742 12.63 44.66 -25.66
N SER A 743 12.31 43.52 -26.28
CA SER A 743 12.61 43.32 -27.70
C SER A 743 11.66 42.30 -28.35
N GLU A 744 10.64 42.80 -29.06
CA GLU A 744 9.89 41.98 -30.02
C GLU A 744 10.81 41.57 -31.17
N LEU A 745 10.80 40.30 -31.56
CA LEU A 745 11.42 39.83 -32.80
C LEU A 745 10.50 38.85 -33.53
N LYS A 746 9.89 39.34 -34.61
CA LYS A 746 9.11 38.55 -35.58
C LYS A 746 10.03 37.77 -36.51
N LEU A 747 9.86 36.44 -36.60
CA LEU A 747 10.17 35.59 -37.76
C LEU A 747 9.28 34.33 -37.62
N LYS A 748 8.24 34.15 -38.45
CA LYS A 748 8.20 33.62 -39.83
C LYS A 748 8.35 32.09 -39.92
N ASP A 749 7.30 31.47 -40.46
CA ASP A 749 7.19 30.04 -40.72
C ASP A 749 8.22 29.51 -41.72
N SER A 750 8.71 28.30 -41.47
CA SER A 750 9.07 27.34 -42.53
C SER A 750 8.98 25.91 -42.00
N SER A 751 8.02 25.15 -42.50
CA SER A 751 7.91 23.71 -42.28
C SER A 751 8.98 22.94 -43.06
N SER A 752 9.53 21.89 -42.44
CA SER A 752 10.20 20.81 -43.18
C SER A 752 9.97 19.48 -42.46
N GLU A 753 9.25 18.58 -43.13
CA GLU A 753 9.06 17.20 -42.73
C GLU A 753 10.41 16.45 -42.71
N THR A 754 10.55 15.42 -41.88
CA THR A 754 11.66 14.47 -42.02
C THR A 754 11.22 13.07 -41.61
N ASP A 755 11.28 12.14 -42.55
CA ASP A 755 10.90 10.72 -42.38
C ASP A 755 11.72 10.01 -41.29
N ASN A 756 11.04 9.50 -40.26
CA ASN A 756 11.58 8.46 -39.40
C ASN A 756 11.15 7.08 -39.94
N ARG A 757 12.11 6.33 -40.46
CA ARG A 757 11.89 4.99 -41.03
C ARG A 757 12.33 3.92 -40.04
N GLU A 758 11.45 3.56 -39.11
CA GLU A 758 11.71 2.53 -38.11
C GLU A 758 11.80 1.13 -38.71
N MET A 759 12.64 0.28 -38.09
CA MET A 759 12.73 -1.14 -38.39
C MET A 759 11.59 -1.90 -37.70
N GLN A 760 10.67 -2.45 -38.47
CA GLN A 760 9.61 -3.32 -37.96
C GLN A 760 10.20 -4.62 -37.39
N SER A 761 10.06 -4.85 -36.09
CA SER A 761 9.84 -6.20 -35.58
C SER A 761 8.35 -6.54 -35.76
N GLY A 762 8.06 -7.77 -36.18
CA GLY A 762 6.69 -8.20 -36.51
C GLY A 762 5.86 -8.44 -35.27
N GLN A 763 5.33 -7.38 -34.65
CA GLN A 763 4.29 -7.49 -33.63
C GLN A 763 2.98 -7.88 -34.34
N ILE A 764 2.52 -9.12 -34.13
CA ILE A 764 1.21 -9.56 -34.62
C ILE A 764 0.17 -8.83 -33.77
N VAL A 765 -0.39 -7.76 -34.32
CA VAL A 765 -1.55 -7.08 -33.73
C VAL A 765 -2.76 -8.01 -33.91
N MET A 766 -3.04 -8.83 -32.89
CA MET A 766 -4.31 -9.54 -32.83
C MET A 766 -5.44 -8.52 -32.76
N GLU A 767 -6.34 -8.53 -33.75
CA GLU A 767 -7.54 -7.70 -33.71
C GLU A 767 -8.33 -7.99 -32.43
N THR A 768 -8.80 -6.96 -31.75
CA THR A 768 -9.55 -7.11 -30.50
C THR A 768 -10.99 -7.51 -30.81
N GLU A 769 -11.24 -8.82 -30.86
CA GLU A 769 -12.60 -9.35 -30.72
C GLU A 769 -13.26 -8.73 -29.48
N SER A 770 -14.49 -8.24 -29.63
CA SER A 770 -15.26 -7.71 -28.51
C SER A 770 -15.76 -8.86 -27.63
N ARG A 771 -15.45 -8.81 -26.33
CA ARG A 771 -15.97 -9.75 -25.34
C ARG A 771 -17.52 -9.77 -25.38
N PRO A 772 -18.17 -10.96 -25.42
CA PRO A 772 -19.63 -11.05 -25.38
C PRO A 772 -20.18 -10.45 -24.08
N VAL A 773 -21.22 -9.61 -24.20
CA VAL A 773 -21.79 -8.81 -23.10
C VAL A 773 -23.10 -9.37 -22.54
N ASN A 774 -23.73 -10.34 -23.21
CA ASN A 774 -24.95 -11.00 -22.74
C ASN A 774 -24.91 -12.52 -22.95
N ALA A 775 -25.87 -13.24 -22.36
CA ALA A 775 -25.90 -14.70 -22.38
C ALA A 775 -26.12 -15.31 -23.77
N GLU A 776 -26.81 -14.61 -24.67
CA GLU A 776 -27.02 -15.06 -26.06
C GLU A 776 -25.72 -14.95 -26.87
N GLU A 777 -25.01 -13.83 -26.72
CA GLU A 777 -23.67 -13.65 -27.28
C GLU A 777 -22.65 -14.63 -26.72
N VAL A 778 -22.67 -14.92 -25.40
CA VAL A 778 -21.81 -15.96 -24.81
C VAL A 778 -22.13 -17.32 -25.43
N LYS A 779 -23.41 -17.67 -25.57
CA LYS A 779 -23.82 -18.92 -26.21
C LYS A 779 -23.40 -18.97 -27.68
N ALA A 780 -23.48 -17.87 -28.41
CA ALA A 780 -22.98 -17.79 -29.80
C ALA A 780 -21.45 -17.86 -29.87
N TYR A 781 -20.74 -17.28 -28.90
CA TYR A 781 -19.26 -17.29 -28.83
C TYR A 781 -18.70 -18.69 -28.55
N LEU A 782 -19.40 -19.48 -27.74
CA LEU A 782 -19.04 -20.86 -27.40
C LEU A 782 -19.49 -21.92 -28.42
N ASN A 783 -20.10 -21.52 -29.53
CA ASN A 783 -20.40 -22.41 -30.65
C ASN A 783 -19.58 -22.00 -31.88
N VAL A 784 -18.76 -22.92 -32.40
CA VAL A 784 -17.85 -22.70 -33.53
C VAL A 784 -18.16 -23.76 -34.58
N GLY A 785 -18.96 -23.39 -35.58
CA GLY A 785 -19.56 -24.36 -36.50
C GLY A 785 -20.46 -25.36 -35.74
N ASP A 786 -20.22 -26.65 -35.95
CA ASP A 786 -20.95 -27.74 -35.28
C ASP A 786 -20.36 -28.11 -33.89
N TYR A 787 -19.34 -27.40 -33.42
CA TYR A 787 -18.61 -27.72 -32.18
C TYR A 787 -18.96 -26.76 -31.04
N HIS A 788 -19.24 -27.33 -29.87
CA HIS A 788 -19.50 -26.57 -28.64
C HIS A 788 -18.27 -26.57 -27.74
N ILE A 789 -17.79 -25.39 -27.36
CA ILE A 789 -16.74 -25.20 -26.36
C ILE A 789 -17.40 -25.35 -24.98
N SER A 790 -17.07 -26.42 -24.27
CA SER A 790 -17.61 -26.71 -22.94
C SER A 790 -16.94 -25.85 -21.86
N LEU A 791 -17.57 -25.81 -20.68
CA LEU A 791 -16.96 -25.18 -19.51
C LEU A 791 -15.68 -25.91 -19.06
N ALA A 792 -15.60 -27.23 -19.28
CA ALA A 792 -14.44 -28.05 -18.96
C ALA A 792 -13.23 -27.71 -19.87
N ASP A 793 -13.47 -27.52 -21.18
CA ASP A 793 -12.42 -27.09 -22.12
C ASP A 793 -11.80 -25.75 -21.67
N ILE A 794 -12.66 -24.77 -21.36
CA ILE A 794 -12.22 -23.44 -20.89
C ILE A 794 -11.44 -23.56 -19.58
N HIS A 795 -11.91 -24.38 -18.65
CA HIS A 795 -11.30 -24.57 -17.33
C HIS A 795 -9.91 -25.19 -17.42
N LEU A 796 -9.74 -26.27 -18.18
CA LEU A 796 -8.45 -26.93 -18.40
C LEU A 796 -7.43 -25.99 -19.05
N VAL A 797 -7.85 -25.20 -20.05
CA VAL A 797 -7.00 -24.19 -20.69
C VAL A 797 -6.69 -23.04 -19.72
N SER A 798 -7.66 -22.60 -18.91
CA SER A 798 -7.46 -21.53 -17.93
C SER A 798 -6.42 -21.92 -16.88
N ASN A 799 -6.50 -23.16 -16.35
CA ASN A 799 -5.51 -23.71 -15.43
C ASN A 799 -4.12 -23.82 -16.07
N LYS A 800 -4.05 -24.26 -17.35
CA LYS A 800 -2.77 -24.29 -18.07
C LYS A 800 -2.16 -22.89 -18.22
N ILE A 801 -2.95 -21.89 -18.64
CA ILE A 801 -2.50 -20.50 -18.74
C ILE A 801 -2.04 -19.97 -17.39
N ALA A 802 -2.78 -20.24 -16.30
CA ALA A 802 -2.41 -19.81 -14.96
C ALA A 802 -1.04 -20.38 -14.54
N VAL A 803 -0.87 -21.71 -14.60
CA VAL A 803 0.36 -22.40 -14.18
C VAL A 803 1.56 -22.02 -15.06
N ASP A 804 1.40 -21.97 -16.39
CA ASP A 804 2.47 -21.57 -17.32
C ASP A 804 2.97 -20.14 -17.07
N ASN A 805 2.18 -19.29 -16.39
CA ASN A 805 2.49 -17.89 -16.08
C ASN A 805 2.74 -17.61 -14.58
N ASN A 806 2.97 -18.64 -13.76
CA ASN A 806 3.23 -18.53 -12.31
C ASN A 806 2.05 -17.96 -11.48
N TYR A 807 0.82 -18.13 -11.96
CA TYR A 807 -0.39 -17.98 -11.15
C TYR A 807 -0.72 -19.30 -10.45
N ARG A 808 -1.46 -19.24 -9.33
CA ARG A 808 -2.03 -20.45 -8.71
C ARG A 808 -3.03 -21.08 -9.66
N ASP A 809 -3.19 -22.40 -9.58
CA ASP A 809 -4.27 -23.09 -10.26
C ASP A 809 -5.63 -22.72 -9.62
N LEU A 810 -6.70 -22.81 -10.41
CA LEU A 810 -8.04 -22.36 -10.02
C LEU A 810 -8.75 -23.31 -9.05
N ASP A 811 -8.34 -24.59 -8.98
CA ASP A 811 -9.15 -25.66 -8.39
C ASP A 811 -8.50 -26.45 -7.25
N TYR A 812 -7.19 -26.71 -7.30
CA TYR A 812 -6.55 -27.67 -6.40
C TYR A 812 -5.64 -27.03 -5.35
N GLU A 813 -5.35 -25.73 -5.46
CA GLU A 813 -4.41 -24.97 -4.62
C GLU A 813 -3.03 -25.66 -4.50
N VAL A 814 -2.61 -26.40 -5.54
CA VAL A 814 -1.35 -27.17 -5.56
C VAL A 814 -0.16 -26.28 -5.93
N TYR A 815 -0.41 -25.14 -6.59
CA TYR A 815 0.63 -24.18 -6.98
C TYR A 815 0.56 -22.88 -6.17
N ASP A 816 1.64 -22.56 -5.44
CA ASP A 816 1.83 -21.32 -4.67
C ASP A 816 2.09 -20.06 -5.55
N GLY A 817 1.23 -19.83 -6.55
CA GLY A 817 1.34 -18.72 -7.49
C GLY A 817 0.53 -17.46 -7.11
N ALA A 818 0.61 -16.43 -7.96
CA ALA A 818 -0.26 -15.25 -7.84
C ALA A 818 -1.73 -15.58 -8.14
N ASP A 819 -2.68 -14.79 -7.66
CA ASP A 819 -4.11 -15.06 -7.88
C ASP A 819 -4.49 -14.92 -9.38
N PRO A 820 -4.97 -15.98 -10.08
CA PRO A 820 -5.32 -15.93 -11.51
C PRO A 820 -6.45 -14.95 -11.83
N ASP A 821 -7.27 -14.58 -10.85
CA ASP A 821 -8.27 -13.52 -11.00
C ASP A 821 -7.65 -12.11 -11.05
N TRP A 822 -6.36 -11.95 -10.69
CA TRP A 822 -5.65 -10.66 -10.61
C TRP A 822 -4.62 -10.49 -11.74
N ILE A 823 -5.09 -10.58 -12.99
CA ILE A 823 -4.32 -10.14 -14.16
C ILE A 823 -4.50 -8.64 -14.39
N TYR A 824 -3.41 -7.93 -14.73
CA TYR A 824 -3.43 -6.47 -14.92
C TYR A 824 -3.14 -6.09 -16.37
N PRO A 825 -3.77 -5.02 -16.91
CA PRO A 825 -3.48 -4.55 -18.26
C PRO A 825 -2.01 -4.16 -18.41
N GLY A 826 -1.38 -4.62 -19.50
CA GLY A 826 0.05 -4.50 -19.75
C GLY A 826 0.89 -5.68 -19.27
N ASN A 827 0.31 -6.66 -18.56
CA ASN A 827 0.98 -7.95 -18.33
C ASN A 827 1.13 -8.71 -19.66
N GLU A 828 2.25 -9.40 -19.83
CA GLU A 828 2.46 -10.39 -20.89
C GLU A 828 2.09 -11.78 -20.35
N ILE A 829 1.22 -12.50 -21.05
CA ILE A 829 0.75 -13.84 -20.68
C ILE A 829 1.03 -14.81 -21.84
N VAL A 830 1.77 -15.88 -21.56
CA VAL A 830 2.07 -16.96 -22.50
C VAL A 830 0.85 -17.88 -22.62
N LEU A 831 0.35 -18.06 -23.85
CA LEU A 831 -0.74 -18.98 -24.18
C LEU A 831 -0.21 -20.41 -24.42
N PRO A 832 -1.07 -21.46 -24.46
CA PRO A 832 -0.62 -22.85 -24.53
C PRO A 832 0.21 -23.25 -25.77
N ASP A 833 0.18 -22.45 -26.84
CA ASP A 833 1.01 -22.61 -28.05
C ASP A 833 2.35 -21.87 -28.00
N GLY A 834 2.64 -21.16 -26.89
CA GLY A 834 3.83 -20.34 -26.69
C GLY A 834 3.72 -18.92 -27.25
N THR A 835 2.56 -18.50 -27.79
CA THR A 835 2.33 -17.10 -28.17
C THR A 835 2.17 -16.22 -26.93
N VAL A 836 2.54 -14.94 -27.03
CA VAL A 836 2.43 -13.98 -25.93
C VAL A 836 1.25 -13.04 -26.19
N HIS A 837 0.27 -13.05 -25.29
CA HIS A 837 -0.85 -12.12 -25.25
C HIS A 837 -0.55 -10.96 -24.31
N LEU A 838 -0.71 -9.72 -24.79
CA LEU A 838 -0.62 -8.53 -23.95
C LEU A 838 -2.00 -8.25 -23.36
N VAL A 839 -2.14 -8.42 -22.04
CA VAL A 839 -3.41 -8.24 -21.31
C VAL A 839 -3.95 -6.83 -21.51
N VAL A 840 -5.21 -6.71 -21.91
CA VAL A 840 -5.93 -5.43 -22.05
C VAL A 840 -6.99 -5.26 -20.96
N LYS A 841 -7.52 -4.04 -20.82
CA LYS A 841 -8.52 -3.72 -19.79
C LYS A 841 -9.83 -4.47 -20.04
N GLY A 842 -10.14 -5.43 -19.17
CA GLY A 842 -11.37 -6.24 -19.21
C GLY A 842 -11.12 -7.72 -19.55
N ASP A 843 -9.88 -8.09 -19.84
CA ASP A 843 -9.45 -9.49 -19.93
C ASP A 843 -9.57 -10.20 -18.57
N ALA A 844 -9.78 -11.51 -18.65
CA ALA A 844 -9.71 -12.46 -17.55
C ALA A 844 -9.14 -13.78 -18.11
N ILE A 845 -8.47 -14.60 -17.30
CA ILE A 845 -7.87 -15.87 -17.77
C ILE A 845 -8.92 -16.76 -18.47
N TRP A 846 -10.11 -16.87 -17.89
CA TRP A 846 -11.27 -17.54 -18.48
C TRP A 846 -11.64 -17.06 -19.90
N TYR A 847 -11.58 -15.74 -20.15
CA TYR A 847 -11.91 -15.20 -21.47
C TYR A 847 -10.78 -15.43 -22.48
N MET A 848 -9.52 -15.27 -22.06
CA MET A 848 -8.36 -15.60 -22.89
C MET A 848 -8.32 -17.08 -23.26
N ALA A 849 -8.68 -17.98 -22.33
CA ALA A 849 -8.83 -19.41 -22.57
C ALA A 849 -9.92 -19.72 -23.61
N ALA A 850 -11.13 -19.18 -23.43
CA ALA A 850 -12.23 -19.35 -24.39
C ALA A 850 -11.86 -18.83 -25.79
N ARG A 851 -11.21 -17.66 -25.85
CA ARG A 851 -10.72 -17.06 -27.11
C ARG A 851 -9.64 -17.94 -27.77
N TYR A 852 -8.68 -18.44 -27.01
CA TYR A 852 -7.63 -19.33 -27.51
C TYR A 852 -8.20 -20.62 -28.11
N ILE A 853 -9.19 -21.24 -27.44
CA ILE A 853 -9.89 -22.43 -27.95
C ILE A 853 -10.62 -22.09 -29.27
N ARG A 854 -11.37 -20.98 -29.30
CA ARG A 854 -12.09 -20.53 -30.50
C ARG A 854 -11.15 -20.29 -31.68
N THR A 855 -10.08 -19.51 -31.50
CA THR A 855 -9.08 -19.24 -32.54
C THR A 855 -8.38 -20.52 -33.02
N THR A 856 -8.17 -21.49 -32.13
CA THR A 856 -7.64 -22.81 -32.50
C THR A 856 -8.62 -23.60 -33.38
N LEU A 857 -9.91 -23.62 -33.02
CA LEU A 857 -10.97 -24.27 -33.81
C LEU A 857 -11.16 -23.61 -35.19
N ASP A 858 -11.24 -22.28 -35.26
CA ASP A 858 -11.37 -21.54 -36.52
C ASP A 858 -10.22 -21.81 -37.50
N ARG A 859 -9.01 -22.10 -36.98
CA ARG A 859 -7.83 -22.51 -37.75
C ARG A 859 -7.87 -23.99 -38.16
N ASP A 860 -8.29 -24.87 -37.26
CA ASP A 860 -8.09 -26.31 -37.42
C ASP A 860 -9.29 -27.04 -38.08
N ILE A 861 -10.51 -26.50 -37.98
CA ILE A 861 -11.72 -27.05 -38.63
C ILE A 861 -11.58 -27.10 -40.17
N PRO A 862 -11.10 -26.06 -40.88
CA PRO A 862 -10.90 -26.14 -42.34
C PRO A 862 -9.91 -27.23 -42.74
N VAL A 863 -8.84 -27.42 -41.96
CA VAL A 863 -7.83 -28.47 -42.20
C VAL A 863 -8.42 -29.86 -41.96
N PHE A 864 -9.28 -30.01 -40.94
CA PHE A 864 -10.04 -31.23 -40.70
C PHE A 864 -10.95 -31.57 -41.90
N GLU A 865 -11.79 -30.66 -42.35
CA GLU A 865 -12.73 -30.94 -43.45
C GLU A 865 -12.02 -31.18 -44.80
N GLU A 866 -10.89 -30.52 -45.09
CA GLU A 866 -10.07 -30.81 -46.27
C GLU A 866 -9.50 -32.24 -46.26
N ASN A 867 -9.08 -32.73 -45.09
CA ASN A 867 -8.39 -34.03 -44.96
C ASN A 867 -9.35 -35.19 -44.62
N ARG A 868 -10.55 -34.91 -44.10
CA ARG A 868 -11.53 -35.90 -43.63
C ARG A 868 -11.84 -36.99 -44.66
N GLY A 869 -12.18 -36.61 -45.89
CA GLY A 869 -12.54 -37.57 -46.94
C GLY A 869 -11.37 -38.47 -47.36
N ALA A 870 -10.14 -37.95 -47.34
CA ALA A 870 -8.94 -38.72 -47.64
C ALA A 870 -8.56 -39.67 -46.50
N ALA A 871 -8.70 -39.23 -45.24
CA ALA A 871 -8.47 -40.06 -44.06
C ALA A 871 -9.44 -41.26 -44.02
N GLN A 872 -10.73 -41.06 -44.29
CA GLN A 872 -11.73 -42.14 -44.40
C GLN A 872 -11.48 -43.10 -45.57
N ALA A 873 -10.70 -42.69 -46.58
CA ALA A 873 -10.24 -43.56 -47.66
C ALA A 873 -8.93 -44.31 -47.30
N GLY A 874 -8.41 -44.12 -46.08
CA GLY A 874 -7.17 -44.74 -45.60
C GLY A 874 -5.89 -44.03 -46.05
N ASP A 875 -5.95 -42.76 -46.49
CA ASP A 875 -4.73 -42.01 -46.85
C ASP A 875 -3.89 -41.70 -45.60
N ALA A 876 -2.66 -42.23 -45.58
CA ALA A 876 -1.77 -42.14 -44.43
C ALA A 876 -1.27 -40.71 -44.14
N ALA A 877 -1.22 -39.81 -45.14
CA ALA A 877 -0.82 -38.43 -44.93
C ALA A 877 -1.96 -37.64 -44.26
N ALA A 878 -3.19 -37.81 -44.74
CA ALA A 878 -4.39 -37.24 -44.14
C ALA A 878 -4.58 -37.74 -42.69
N VAL A 879 -4.44 -39.05 -42.45
CA VAL A 879 -4.47 -39.64 -41.10
C VAL A 879 -3.44 -38.99 -40.18
N SER A 880 -2.18 -38.85 -40.62
CA SER A 880 -1.11 -38.22 -39.81
C SER A 880 -1.34 -36.73 -39.54
N ILE A 881 -2.06 -36.01 -40.42
CA ILE A 881 -2.50 -34.63 -40.17
C ILE A 881 -3.58 -34.62 -39.09
N LEU A 882 -4.60 -35.47 -39.22
CA LEU A 882 -5.70 -35.56 -38.25
C LEU A 882 -5.23 -36.00 -36.85
N GLU A 883 -4.30 -36.95 -36.74
CA GLU A 883 -3.68 -37.32 -35.45
C GLU A 883 -2.97 -36.14 -34.76
N LYS A 884 -2.32 -35.25 -35.54
CA LYS A 884 -1.69 -34.03 -35.00
C LYS A 884 -2.71 -33.01 -34.54
N LEU A 885 -3.82 -32.84 -35.29
CA LEU A 885 -4.92 -31.97 -34.86
C LEU A 885 -5.56 -32.50 -33.56
N MET A 886 -5.88 -33.80 -33.50
CA MET A 886 -6.46 -34.46 -32.32
C MET A 886 -5.57 -34.33 -31.07
N LYS A 887 -4.24 -34.35 -31.24
CA LYS A 887 -3.29 -34.17 -30.13
C LYS A 887 -3.16 -32.72 -29.65
N ASN A 888 -3.40 -31.74 -30.52
CA ASN A 888 -3.15 -30.33 -30.25
C ASN A 888 -4.43 -29.52 -29.96
N THR A 889 -5.62 -30.05 -30.27
CA THR A 889 -6.90 -29.37 -29.96
C THR A 889 -7.15 -29.32 -28.45
N PRO A 890 -7.52 -28.14 -27.90
CA PRO A 890 -7.98 -28.01 -26.52
C PRO A 890 -9.49 -28.24 -26.36
N CYS A 891 -10.23 -28.60 -27.42
CA CYS A 891 -11.68 -28.86 -27.37
C CYS A 891 -11.99 -30.35 -27.53
N GLU A 892 -12.63 -30.93 -26.52
CA GLU A 892 -13.01 -32.35 -26.46
C GLU A 892 -13.95 -32.75 -27.61
N ALA A 893 -15.03 -32.00 -27.85
CA ALA A 893 -16.01 -32.29 -28.90
C ALA A 893 -15.41 -32.33 -30.33
N PHE A 894 -14.37 -31.52 -30.59
CA PHE A 894 -13.64 -31.57 -31.86
C PHE A 894 -12.71 -32.79 -31.93
N SER A 895 -12.04 -33.12 -30.82
CA SER A 895 -11.18 -34.31 -30.68
C SER A 895 -11.97 -35.61 -30.90
N GLU A 896 -13.16 -35.73 -30.29
CA GLU A 896 -14.07 -36.87 -30.51
C GLU A 896 -14.46 -37.03 -31.98
N LYS A 897 -14.71 -35.93 -32.69
CA LYS A 897 -15.09 -35.97 -34.11
C LYS A 897 -13.94 -36.40 -35.02
N ILE A 898 -12.71 -36.00 -34.70
CA ILE A 898 -11.51 -36.50 -35.38
C ILE A 898 -11.34 -38.00 -35.09
N HIS A 899 -11.52 -38.42 -33.84
CA HIS A 899 -11.41 -39.83 -33.45
C HIS A 899 -12.49 -40.72 -34.11
N GLU A 900 -13.72 -40.22 -34.30
CA GLU A 900 -14.76 -40.89 -35.09
C GLU A 900 -14.32 -41.09 -36.55
N VAL A 901 -13.72 -40.06 -37.16
CA VAL A 901 -13.21 -40.13 -38.54
C VAL A 901 -12.03 -41.10 -38.68
N LEU A 902 -11.13 -41.16 -37.70
CA LEU A 902 -9.96 -42.06 -37.69
C LEU A 902 -10.29 -43.53 -37.39
N LYS A 903 -11.49 -43.81 -36.86
CA LYS A 903 -11.96 -45.16 -36.50
C LYS A 903 -12.73 -45.87 -37.62
N ASN A 904 -13.26 -45.11 -38.58
CA ASN A 904 -14.06 -45.61 -39.71
C ASN A 904 -13.19 -45.82 -40.95
#